data_AF-A0A812LMZ4-F1
#
_entry.id   AF-A0A812LMZ4-F1
#
_cell.length_a   1.000
_cell.length_b   1.000
_cell.length_c   1.000
_cell.angle_alpha   90.00
_cell.angle_beta   90.00
_cell.angle_gamma   90.00
#
_symmetry.space_group_name_H-M   'P 1'
#
loop_
_entity.id
_entity.type
_entity.pdbx_description
1 polymer ?
#
loop_
_entity_poly.entity_id
_entity_poly.type
_entity_poly.pdbx_seq_one_letter_code
_entity_poly.pdbx_strand_id
1 'polypeptide(L)'
;MADTANQKEAQLKWARLRSKWQQACKLPGHGTWLDVKLAPWGVGCKACKAAGLTGSLAQYGVRTTAGLQMQNFLKHQKSASHKEAVSQFVGGSSSTAVGAPPPQSFQALIDESSAGRPPGCRKNRQMTFCLAEAAKALDQDFVAKASKVCLFRDERKGRLLLRFRAVDKNLLVRSGTMGLAIQPGTGARNITEATRKIMKRFCTRFAGCPNSSRKDKKAKPFLKVKLFKHLTESVTCIAVDAAADEVLSSELMRASAWNGSQQKLTPNLRFVVRDKAHASRRITSRPWSADDVLKDVMQFMCGGRHSIAKLLQFSEEIKRIFVEFTTSTDTVLKRAVSDFRAAAHRFESHAKPLGRTCLYIHACIRTALRLTKTRSDASGQKAKAWLLWLSEERALLAAMLADAADSSIRLTRLMDTESVDPAMLCREVSLYMSSVKGLFLHGACFTEFGFTSTMLETLKTPIVFQLGSETKSFGDSSGVPEEIKKRCLARMQAWLKLAEAAVAAEFPSFEIAQAFDVFDLSGGSHNADEKLQRVAKACNLDEQALKAQWRDVYPRAERLLKQSTDMNAKNKDAWALALDRLCQHHYTKGQHPVEILREALIQYFSFGASSSGVEQSFSKSQWGFGTRRNSALHSTEEFSVKALLDLPAVAASQKDRLIRLARLTWVSCFGQSRSSTAERVDKGSKRKTEDDEEAKPATEAAFLRKRRRGEALAAGRMEGNSEVALDLHEQVWTQKHQKELEFQQRKRKMRKLQAFSENSLLQREIEDGMQQAAWAGKKVYLAVPANMHLVQGISDMGLAVTNQGAVLKRRAAAAIKRVLIVSKACAKKCPKFWRFLRSCLPENHKWTMAKTALSAIRAAHGRFPKKNVWVVVLPGQRNHQDIQGLPNVFTMRSLPKRICNSFDPGLSRSGSALTCLDSAWLALKRMKVKAQLCFNSDSDANCKKLLQKIHKPEAFHDDIAARKPQSEQYVDLYVTTPPCQPFSMAGQKKGLKDKRGQLLKFSVAFVSRQKPRVVVLENVAMFASKKFKPVTRGLQRAFKKLGYVCFARVLNSADFKVSQARRRFFLVAIRKDSLHHPFHWPQPVGKRNLEDDLDPARPSDRPGRLPKTKRARDLALAAYGQVWKKQKLDPRQVPVAVDIDCSPRFASYGVNQLKTLTKSRGSCGGHWLSNRGRKMTINELMRVTGINPIELRGYKEEGISDAQLGGMLGNSIPVPLILGVLTQAMKAGGLLFVPKGQKET
;
A
#
# COMPACT_ATOMS: atom_id res chain seq x y z
N MET A 1 -70.95 -40.47 3.20
CA MET A 1 -71.44 -39.34 2.35
C MET A 1 -71.99 -38.15 3.16
N ALA A 2 -72.34 -38.29 4.46
CA ALA A 2 -72.86 -37.19 5.28
C ALA A 2 -71.81 -36.10 5.65
N ASP A 3 -70.55 -36.47 5.88
CA ASP A 3 -69.48 -35.52 6.27
C ASP A 3 -69.10 -34.51 5.16
N THR A 4 -69.21 -34.91 3.89
CA THR A 4 -68.89 -34.05 2.75
C THR A 4 -69.99 -33.02 2.45
N ALA A 5 -71.26 -33.32 2.78
CA ALA A 5 -72.37 -32.39 2.66
C ALA A 5 -72.28 -31.28 3.72
N ASN A 6 -72.03 -31.66 4.98
CA ASN A 6 -71.93 -30.73 6.11
C ASN A 6 -70.72 -29.77 5.99
N GLN A 7 -69.63 -30.23 5.36
CA GLN A 7 -68.46 -29.40 5.07
C GLN A 7 -68.70 -28.38 3.94
N LYS A 8 -69.50 -28.72 2.91
CA LYS A 8 -69.90 -27.79 1.85
C LYS A 8 -70.81 -26.68 2.38
N GLU A 9 -71.75 -27.00 3.27
CA GLU A 9 -72.58 -25.99 3.94
C GLU A 9 -71.77 -25.06 4.85
N ALA A 10 -70.79 -25.61 5.57
CA ALA A 10 -69.86 -24.82 6.38
C ALA A 10 -69.04 -23.85 5.52
N GLN A 11 -68.60 -24.28 4.33
CA GLN A 11 -67.91 -23.42 3.36
C GLN A 11 -68.78 -22.26 2.88
N LEU A 12 -70.05 -22.51 2.53
CA LEU A 12 -71.00 -21.48 2.13
C LEU A 12 -71.28 -20.49 3.26
N LYS A 13 -71.49 -20.99 4.49
CA LYS A 13 -71.69 -20.15 5.69
C LYS A 13 -70.48 -19.25 5.97
N TRP A 14 -69.26 -19.79 5.86
CA TRP A 14 -68.03 -19.02 5.99
C TRP A 14 -67.89 -17.97 4.88
N ALA A 15 -68.15 -18.32 3.62
CA ALA A 15 -68.07 -17.39 2.50
C ALA A 15 -69.00 -16.17 2.69
N ARG A 16 -70.23 -16.40 3.20
CA ARG A 16 -71.21 -15.35 3.48
C ARG A 16 -70.83 -14.45 4.66
N LEU A 17 -70.24 -15.00 5.72
CA LEU A 17 -70.06 -14.28 6.99
C LEU A 17 -68.61 -13.86 7.30
N ARG A 18 -67.62 -14.30 6.50
CA ARG A 18 -66.19 -14.06 6.76
C ARG A 18 -65.84 -12.58 6.96
N SER A 19 -66.41 -11.68 6.16
CA SER A 19 -66.09 -10.24 6.22
C SER A 19 -66.52 -9.65 7.56
N LYS A 20 -67.76 -9.91 7.97
CA LYS A 20 -68.32 -9.49 9.26
C LYS A 20 -67.55 -10.09 10.44
N TRP A 21 -67.16 -11.36 10.33
CA TRP A 21 -66.47 -12.05 11.41
C TRP A 21 -65.01 -11.64 11.55
N GLN A 22 -64.31 -11.41 10.44
CA GLN A 22 -62.95 -10.88 10.45
C GLN A 22 -62.88 -9.44 10.95
N GLN A 23 -63.94 -8.64 10.76
CA GLN A 23 -64.05 -7.31 11.37
C GLN A 23 -64.24 -7.36 12.90
N ALA A 24 -64.89 -8.39 13.45
CA ALA A 24 -65.05 -8.55 14.90
C ALA A 24 -63.77 -9.13 15.56
N CYS A 25 -63.06 -10.02 14.86
CA CYS A 25 -61.89 -10.73 15.37
C CYS A 25 -60.56 -10.01 15.03
N LYS A 26 -60.42 -8.75 15.43
CA LYS A 26 -59.26 -7.91 15.05
C LYS A 26 -57.95 -8.29 15.78
N LEU A 27 -56.85 -8.09 15.07
CA LEU A 27 -55.47 -8.07 15.55
C LEU A 27 -54.93 -6.63 15.42
N PRO A 28 -54.49 -5.99 16.50
CA PRO A 28 -53.91 -4.65 16.45
C PRO A 28 -52.77 -4.58 15.44
N GLY A 29 -52.92 -3.73 14.40
CA GLY A 29 -51.92 -3.52 13.34
C GLY A 29 -51.75 -4.66 12.32
N HIS A 30 -52.43 -5.80 12.45
CA HIS A 30 -52.20 -7.03 11.64
C HIS A 30 -53.48 -7.68 11.08
N GLY A 31 -54.57 -6.91 10.96
CA GLY A 31 -55.83 -7.34 10.35
C GLY A 31 -56.70 -8.15 11.31
N THR A 32 -57.03 -9.39 10.95
CA THR A 32 -57.86 -10.34 11.75
C THR A 32 -57.04 -11.55 12.18
N TRP A 33 -57.25 -12.11 13.38
CA TRP A 33 -56.61 -13.38 13.76
C TRP A 33 -57.32 -14.61 13.17
N LEU A 34 -58.56 -14.45 12.70
CA LEU A 34 -59.41 -15.51 12.18
C LEU A 34 -59.10 -15.78 10.70
N ASP A 35 -58.70 -17.01 10.39
CA ASP A 35 -58.14 -17.44 9.09
C ASP A 35 -58.68 -18.81 8.64
N VAL A 36 -58.49 -19.18 7.37
CA VAL A 36 -58.98 -20.46 6.80
C VAL A 36 -57.84 -21.24 6.13
N LYS A 37 -57.80 -22.56 6.36
CA LYS A 37 -56.90 -23.48 5.66
C LYS A 37 -57.70 -24.13 4.53
N LEU A 38 -57.13 -24.21 3.33
CA LEU A 38 -57.84 -24.73 2.15
C LEU A 38 -57.79 -26.27 2.03
N ALA A 39 -56.74 -26.92 2.54
CA ALA A 39 -56.60 -28.38 2.48
C ALA A 39 -55.86 -28.98 3.71
N PRO A 40 -56.52 -29.85 4.50
CA PRO A 40 -57.97 -30.03 4.58
C PRO A 40 -58.66 -28.72 4.98
N TRP A 41 -59.88 -28.49 4.46
CA TRP A 41 -60.62 -27.24 4.68
C TRP A 41 -61.04 -27.07 6.14
N GLY A 42 -60.77 -25.91 6.74
CA GLY A 42 -61.24 -25.56 8.07
C GLY A 42 -60.84 -24.15 8.51
N VAL A 43 -61.63 -23.56 9.42
CA VAL A 43 -61.41 -22.22 9.99
C VAL A 43 -60.61 -22.33 11.29
N GLY A 44 -59.71 -21.37 11.53
CA GLY A 44 -58.79 -21.38 12.66
C GLY A 44 -58.26 -20.00 13.07
N CYS A 45 -57.38 -20.00 14.06
CA CYS A 45 -56.70 -18.82 14.58
C CYS A 45 -55.22 -18.84 14.17
N LYS A 46 -54.80 -17.84 13.38
CA LYS A 46 -53.42 -17.75 12.88
C LYS A 46 -52.40 -17.42 13.98
N ALA A 47 -52.80 -16.66 15.00
CA ALA A 47 -51.94 -16.34 16.15
C ALA A 47 -51.69 -17.57 17.04
N CYS A 48 -52.74 -18.31 17.39
CA CYS A 48 -52.62 -19.52 18.20
C CYS A 48 -51.88 -20.66 17.47
N LYS A 49 -52.04 -20.78 16.15
CA LYS A 49 -51.24 -21.72 15.35
C LYS A 49 -49.76 -21.33 15.33
N ALA A 50 -49.46 -20.04 15.21
CA ALA A 50 -48.07 -19.55 15.26
C ALA A 50 -47.42 -19.80 16.63
N ALA A 51 -48.21 -19.76 17.71
CA ALA A 51 -47.78 -20.09 19.07
C ALA A 51 -47.69 -21.61 19.35
N GLY A 52 -48.05 -22.47 18.38
CA GLY A 52 -47.94 -23.93 18.52
C GLY A 52 -48.97 -24.58 19.46
N LEU A 53 -50.09 -23.91 19.74
CA LEU A 53 -51.15 -24.45 20.60
C LEU A 53 -51.87 -25.64 19.93
N THR A 54 -52.41 -26.55 20.74
CA THR A 54 -53.06 -27.80 20.28
C THR A 54 -54.59 -27.71 20.14
N GLY A 55 -55.20 -26.59 20.52
CA GLY A 55 -56.66 -26.41 20.48
C GLY A 55 -57.26 -26.44 19.06
N SER A 56 -58.56 -26.73 18.97
CA SER A 56 -59.29 -26.90 17.69
C SER A 56 -59.11 -25.73 16.71
N LEU A 57 -59.11 -24.49 17.20
CA LEU A 57 -58.84 -23.30 16.38
C LEU A 57 -57.36 -23.17 15.94
N ALA A 58 -56.40 -23.63 16.73
CA ALA A 58 -54.98 -23.60 16.35
C ALA A 58 -54.67 -24.64 15.25
N GLN A 59 -55.40 -25.75 15.23
CA GLN A 59 -55.28 -26.81 14.22
C GLN A 59 -56.19 -26.62 12.99
N TYR A 60 -56.96 -25.53 12.91
CA TYR A 60 -57.94 -25.29 11.84
C TYR A 60 -58.99 -26.42 11.77
N GLY A 61 -59.44 -26.85 12.94
CA GLY A 61 -60.39 -27.94 13.14
C GLY A 61 -61.86 -27.54 13.07
N VAL A 62 -62.19 -26.26 12.88
CA VAL A 62 -63.59 -25.83 12.73
C VAL A 62 -64.05 -26.08 11.30
N ARG A 63 -64.76 -27.20 11.10
CA ARG A 63 -65.17 -27.69 9.77
C ARG A 63 -66.68 -27.86 9.57
N THR A 64 -67.47 -27.70 10.64
CA THR A 64 -68.92 -27.89 10.63
C THR A 64 -69.66 -26.56 10.80
N THR A 65 -70.90 -26.50 10.33
CA THR A 65 -71.80 -25.34 10.47
C THR A 65 -72.07 -24.98 11.93
N ALA A 66 -72.12 -25.97 12.83
CA ALA A 66 -72.26 -25.82 14.26
C ALA A 66 -71.03 -25.18 14.93
N GLY A 67 -69.82 -25.50 14.47
CA GLY A 67 -68.58 -24.89 14.98
C GLY A 67 -68.39 -23.44 14.53
N LEU A 68 -68.95 -23.07 13.37
CA LEU A 68 -68.93 -21.71 12.82
C LEU A 68 -69.98 -20.81 13.48
N GLN A 69 -69.73 -20.42 14.72
CA GLN A 69 -70.54 -19.46 15.47
C GLN A 69 -69.66 -18.35 16.06
N MET A 70 -70.09 -17.09 15.93
CA MET A 70 -69.34 -15.92 16.45
C MET A 70 -69.07 -16.03 17.95
N GLN A 71 -70.03 -16.55 18.73
CA GLN A 71 -69.86 -16.72 20.17
C GLN A 71 -68.65 -17.61 20.51
N ASN A 72 -68.36 -18.64 19.72
CA ASN A 72 -67.19 -19.50 19.91
C ASN A 72 -65.88 -18.76 19.64
N PHE A 73 -65.85 -17.89 18.64
CA PHE A 73 -64.69 -17.05 18.33
C PHE A 73 -64.46 -15.97 19.39
N LEU A 74 -65.52 -15.35 19.92
CA LEU A 74 -65.42 -14.38 21.02
C LEU A 74 -64.98 -15.04 22.33
N LYS A 75 -65.48 -16.24 22.64
CA LYS A 75 -65.00 -17.04 23.78
C LYS A 75 -63.52 -17.38 23.64
N HIS A 76 -63.08 -17.79 22.46
CA HIS A 76 -61.66 -18.01 22.17
C HIS A 76 -60.85 -16.73 22.32
N GLN A 77 -61.32 -15.60 21.81
CA GLN A 77 -60.63 -14.31 21.91
C GLN A 77 -60.43 -13.84 23.35
N LYS A 78 -61.37 -14.19 24.24
CA LYS A 78 -61.30 -13.88 25.66
C LYS A 78 -60.37 -14.81 26.45
N SER A 79 -59.98 -15.97 25.91
CA SER A 79 -59.16 -16.95 26.63
C SER A 79 -57.75 -16.42 26.92
N ALA A 80 -57.20 -16.80 28.08
CA ALA A 80 -55.84 -16.39 28.48
C ALA A 80 -54.78 -16.87 27.48
N SER A 81 -54.89 -18.13 27.04
CA SER A 81 -54.02 -18.73 26.02
C SER A 81 -54.05 -18.00 24.66
N HIS A 82 -55.21 -17.45 24.28
CA HIS A 82 -55.33 -16.64 23.07
C HIS A 82 -54.75 -15.25 23.26
N LYS A 83 -55.05 -14.57 24.38
CA LYS A 83 -54.48 -13.25 24.69
C LYS A 83 -52.97 -13.29 24.77
N GLU A 84 -52.40 -14.36 25.32
CA GLU A 84 -50.96 -14.60 25.37
C GLU A 84 -50.40 -14.89 23.98
N ALA A 85 -51.04 -15.76 23.18
CA ALA A 85 -50.64 -16.02 21.80
C ALA A 85 -50.73 -14.75 20.93
N VAL A 86 -51.74 -13.90 21.13
CA VAL A 86 -51.89 -12.61 20.45
C VAL A 86 -50.85 -11.61 20.95
N SER A 87 -50.55 -11.57 22.24
CA SER A 87 -49.45 -10.75 22.78
C SER A 87 -48.09 -11.19 22.22
N GLN A 88 -47.84 -12.48 22.05
CA GLN A 88 -46.62 -12.99 21.38
C GLN A 88 -46.63 -12.69 19.88
N PHE A 89 -47.80 -12.71 19.24
CA PHE A 89 -47.97 -12.44 17.80
C PHE A 89 -47.92 -10.95 17.45
N VAL A 90 -48.37 -10.06 18.35
CA VAL A 90 -48.48 -8.59 18.20
C VAL A 90 -47.34 -7.87 18.91
N GLY A 91 -47.02 -8.25 20.15
CA GLY A 91 -45.87 -7.81 20.95
C GLY A 91 -44.54 -8.43 20.52
N GLY A 92 -44.48 -8.96 19.29
CA GLY A 92 -43.29 -9.47 18.63
C GLY A 92 -42.26 -8.38 18.27
N SER A 93 -41.84 -7.59 19.25
CA SER A 93 -40.63 -6.78 19.19
C SER A 93 -39.63 -7.13 20.29
N SER A 94 -39.49 -8.38 20.73
CA SER A 94 -38.29 -8.81 21.47
C SER A 94 -38.23 -10.32 21.65
N SER A 95 -37.28 -10.95 20.96
CA SER A 95 -37.04 -12.40 20.96
C SER A 95 -38.16 -13.18 20.23
N THR A 96 -37.92 -13.98 19.22
CA THR A 96 -36.72 -14.61 18.71
C THR A 96 -36.75 -14.43 17.20
N ALA A 97 -35.68 -13.88 16.63
CA ALA A 97 -35.35 -14.28 15.27
C ALA A 97 -35.13 -15.79 15.36
N VAL A 98 -36.16 -16.60 15.09
CA VAL A 98 -36.16 -18.05 15.30
C VAL A 98 -34.96 -18.60 14.55
N GLY A 99 -33.91 -18.93 15.31
CA GLY A 99 -32.63 -19.42 14.77
C GLY A 99 -31.46 -18.44 14.62
N ALA A 100 -31.52 -17.19 15.12
CA ALA A 100 -30.33 -16.33 15.24
C ALA A 100 -29.73 -16.37 16.66
N PRO A 101 -28.39 -16.24 16.83
CA PRO A 101 -27.75 -16.14 18.14
C PRO A 101 -28.38 -15.05 19.02
N PRO A 102 -28.34 -15.22 20.35
CA PRO A 102 -28.96 -14.27 21.27
C PRO A 102 -28.25 -12.91 21.25
N PRO A 103 -28.97 -11.79 21.55
CA PRO A 103 -28.40 -10.43 21.57
C PRO A 103 -27.10 -10.32 22.37
N GLN A 104 -27.03 -11.02 23.51
CA GLN A 104 -25.88 -11.04 24.42
C GLN A 104 -24.60 -11.53 23.71
N SER A 105 -24.71 -12.51 22.81
CA SER A 105 -23.56 -13.00 22.05
C SER A 105 -23.05 -11.97 21.05
N PHE A 106 -23.93 -11.15 20.47
CA PHE A 106 -23.53 -10.03 19.60
C PHE A 106 -22.91 -8.89 20.42
N GLN A 107 -23.47 -8.59 21.59
CA GLN A 107 -22.94 -7.59 22.52
C GLN A 107 -21.52 -7.97 22.98
N ALA A 108 -21.28 -9.22 23.38
CA ALA A 108 -19.96 -9.70 23.74
C ALA A 108 -18.90 -9.50 22.64
N LEU A 109 -19.27 -9.66 21.36
CA LEU A 109 -18.37 -9.40 20.23
C LEU A 109 -18.06 -7.91 20.02
N ILE A 110 -19.04 -7.04 20.30
CA ILE A 110 -18.85 -5.59 20.29
C ILE A 110 -17.88 -5.19 21.40
N ASP A 111 -18.05 -5.75 22.61
CA ASP A 111 -17.19 -5.46 23.76
C ASP A 111 -15.77 -6.01 23.57
N GLU A 112 -15.61 -7.19 22.96
CA GLU A 112 -14.31 -7.73 22.57
C GLU A 112 -13.59 -6.84 21.55
N SER A 113 -14.32 -6.36 20.54
CA SER A 113 -13.78 -5.43 19.53
C SER A 113 -13.38 -4.09 20.16
N SER A 114 -14.17 -3.59 21.11
CA SER A 114 -13.90 -2.37 21.87
C SER A 114 -12.67 -2.52 22.77
N ALA A 115 -12.43 -3.73 23.31
CA ALA A 115 -11.19 -4.07 24.02
C ALA A 115 -9.98 -4.29 23.09
N GLY A 116 -10.09 -3.99 21.79
CA GLY A 116 -9.02 -4.15 20.80
C GLY A 116 -8.73 -5.60 20.40
N ARG A 117 -9.60 -6.55 20.77
CA ARG A 117 -9.45 -7.97 20.40
C ARG A 117 -10.15 -8.26 19.07
N PRO A 118 -9.49 -8.94 18.13
CA PRO A 118 -10.10 -9.29 16.85
C PRO A 118 -11.18 -10.36 17.02
N PRO A 119 -12.38 -10.19 16.44
CA PRO A 119 -13.44 -11.20 16.50
C PRO A 119 -13.12 -12.36 15.54
N GLY A 120 -12.25 -13.28 15.95
CA GLY A 120 -11.43 -14.09 15.03
C GLY A 120 -11.42 -15.61 15.21
N CYS A 121 -12.37 -16.23 15.91
CA CYS A 121 -12.49 -17.70 15.91
C CYS A 121 -13.46 -18.19 14.82
N ARG A 122 -13.29 -19.44 14.34
CA ARG A 122 -14.17 -20.09 13.35
C ARG A 122 -15.65 -20.06 13.78
N LYS A 123 -15.91 -20.04 15.09
CA LYS A 123 -17.26 -19.99 15.69
C LYS A 123 -17.94 -18.62 15.51
N ASN A 124 -17.20 -17.51 15.47
CA ASN A 124 -17.79 -16.15 15.49
C ASN A 124 -17.80 -15.44 14.12
N ARG A 125 -17.20 -16.00 13.07
CA ARG A 125 -17.04 -15.37 11.74
C ARG A 125 -18.36 -14.94 11.08
N GLN A 126 -19.44 -15.72 11.25
CA GLN A 126 -20.75 -15.39 10.70
C GLN A 126 -21.41 -14.22 11.45
N MET A 127 -21.28 -14.19 12.78
CA MET A 127 -21.78 -13.09 13.61
C MET A 127 -21.01 -11.80 13.33
N THR A 128 -19.68 -11.88 13.19
CA THR A 128 -18.84 -10.75 12.78
C THR A 128 -19.28 -10.19 11.43
N PHE A 129 -19.60 -11.04 10.46
CA PHE A 129 -20.15 -10.61 9.17
C PHE A 129 -21.51 -9.90 9.35
N CYS A 130 -22.42 -10.46 10.15
CA CYS A 130 -23.72 -9.84 10.42
C CYS A 130 -23.58 -8.45 11.07
N LEU A 131 -22.68 -8.29 12.05
CA LEU A 131 -22.39 -7.01 12.68
C LEU A 131 -21.81 -6.00 11.68
N ALA A 132 -20.85 -6.43 10.85
CA ALA A 132 -20.26 -5.57 9.83
C ALA A 132 -21.27 -5.15 8.75
N GLU A 133 -22.16 -6.06 8.33
CA GLU A 133 -23.21 -5.80 7.35
C GLU A 133 -24.35 -4.93 7.92
N ALA A 134 -24.63 -5.05 9.23
CA ALA A 134 -25.53 -4.18 9.97
C ALA A 134 -24.95 -2.77 10.10
N ALA A 135 -23.68 -2.64 10.50
CA ALA A 135 -22.98 -1.36 10.53
C ALA A 135 -22.96 -0.71 9.13
N LYS A 136 -22.69 -1.51 8.08
CA LYS A 136 -22.79 -1.05 6.69
C LYS A 136 -24.20 -0.58 6.33
N ALA A 137 -25.25 -1.21 6.86
CA ALA A 137 -26.64 -0.77 6.62
C ALA A 137 -26.86 0.64 7.14
N LEU A 138 -26.48 0.88 8.40
CA LEU A 138 -26.62 2.18 9.04
C LEU A 138 -25.81 3.26 8.30
N ASP A 139 -24.61 2.91 7.84
CA ASP A 139 -23.78 3.81 7.03
C ASP A 139 -24.41 4.12 5.67
N GLN A 140 -24.93 3.11 4.97
CA GLN A 140 -25.62 3.29 3.70
C GLN A 140 -26.86 4.19 3.83
N ASP A 141 -27.64 3.99 4.90
CA ASP A 141 -28.87 4.75 5.15
C ASP A 141 -28.56 6.23 5.45
N PHE A 142 -27.46 6.49 6.14
CA PHE A 142 -26.98 7.85 6.38
C PHE A 142 -26.41 8.49 5.10
N VAL A 143 -25.56 7.76 4.38
CA VAL A 143 -24.98 8.23 3.10
C VAL A 143 -26.07 8.54 2.08
N ALA A 144 -27.19 7.82 2.08
CA ALA A 144 -28.34 8.11 1.23
C ALA A 144 -28.99 9.48 1.50
N LYS A 145 -28.85 10.02 2.72
CA LYS A 145 -29.38 11.33 3.14
C LYS A 145 -28.30 12.42 3.16
N ALA A 146 -27.03 12.04 3.02
CA ALA A 146 -25.91 12.95 3.14
C ALA A 146 -25.85 13.93 1.95
N SER A 147 -25.68 15.22 2.25
CA SER A 147 -25.46 16.27 1.27
C SER A 147 -24.05 16.20 0.70
N LYS A 148 -23.03 16.03 1.56
CA LYS A 148 -21.62 16.03 1.17
C LYS A 148 -20.88 14.86 1.83
N VAL A 149 -19.95 14.26 1.10
CA VAL A 149 -19.11 13.14 1.52
C VAL A 149 -17.64 13.47 1.27
N CYS A 150 -16.81 13.30 2.30
CA CYS A 150 -15.36 13.29 2.20
C CYS A 150 -14.85 11.85 2.27
N LEU A 151 -13.97 11.46 1.35
CA LEU A 151 -13.29 10.17 1.36
C LEU A 151 -11.90 10.28 2.00
N PHE A 152 -11.48 9.27 2.76
CA PHE A 152 -10.11 9.14 3.26
C PHE A 152 -9.50 7.87 2.70
N ARG A 153 -8.35 8.00 2.04
CA ARG A 153 -7.70 6.91 1.30
C ARG A 153 -6.22 6.82 1.68
N ASP A 154 -5.75 5.59 1.93
CA ASP A 154 -4.33 5.29 2.20
C ASP A 154 -3.98 3.93 1.58
N GLU A 155 -2.96 3.90 0.70
CA GLU A 155 -2.36 2.71 0.12
C GLU A 155 -1.08 2.32 0.87
N ARG A 156 -1.11 1.16 1.55
CA ARG A 156 0.06 0.63 2.23
C ARG A 156 0.27 -0.85 2.00
N LYS A 157 1.50 -1.17 1.57
CA LYS A 157 1.99 -2.55 1.47
C LYS A 157 1.10 -3.42 0.56
N GLY A 158 0.50 -2.83 -0.48
CA GLY A 158 -0.45 -3.50 -1.37
C GLY A 158 -1.81 -3.68 -0.73
N ARG A 159 -2.29 -2.70 0.04
CA ARG A 159 -3.65 -2.65 0.59
C ARG A 159 -4.15 -1.21 0.50
N LEU A 160 -5.35 -1.03 -0.04
CA LEU A 160 -6.02 0.26 -0.13
C LEU A 160 -7.24 0.25 0.79
N LEU A 161 -7.21 1.04 1.84
CA LEU A 161 -8.35 1.20 2.76
C LEU A 161 -9.06 2.51 2.43
N LEU A 162 -10.39 2.46 2.33
CA LEU A 162 -11.24 3.60 2.07
C LEU A 162 -12.18 3.81 3.26
N ARG A 163 -12.13 5.00 3.85
CA ARG A 163 -13.06 5.48 4.87
C ARG A 163 -13.82 6.69 4.33
N PHE A 164 -14.88 7.08 5.03
CA PHE A 164 -15.69 8.23 4.66
C PHE A 164 -16.12 9.03 5.88
N ARG A 165 -16.41 10.30 5.64
CA ARG A 165 -17.17 11.20 6.50
C ARG A 165 -18.29 11.80 5.67
N ALA A 166 -19.52 11.68 6.14
CA ALA A 166 -20.71 12.17 5.49
C ALA A 166 -21.42 13.16 6.40
N VAL A 167 -22.02 14.19 5.81
CA VAL A 167 -22.80 15.21 6.51
C VAL A 167 -24.15 15.37 5.85
N ASP A 168 -25.22 15.41 6.63
CA ASP A 168 -26.57 15.66 6.13
C ASP A 168 -26.96 17.14 6.20
N LYS A 169 -28.20 17.47 5.82
CA LYS A 169 -28.71 18.85 5.82
C LYS A 169 -28.87 19.44 7.22
N ASN A 170 -28.91 18.60 8.26
CA ASN A 170 -29.08 18.99 9.65
C ASN A 170 -27.72 19.08 10.38
N LEU A 171 -26.61 19.12 9.63
CA LEU A 171 -25.25 19.15 10.15
C LEU A 171 -24.88 17.92 11.01
N LEU A 172 -25.64 16.82 10.91
CA LEU A 172 -25.26 15.56 11.54
C LEU A 172 -24.07 14.97 10.77
N VAL A 173 -23.09 14.45 11.51
CA VAL A 173 -21.87 13.88 10.93
C VAL A 173 -21.82 12.39 11.21
N ARG A 174 -21.55 11.60 10.17
CA ARG A 174 -21.26 10.17 10.31
C ARG A 174 -19.95 9.82 9.62
N SER A 175 -19.07 9.14 10.34
CA SER A 175 -17.81 8.63 9.79
C SER A 175 -17.75 7.11 9.92
N GLY A 176 -17.10 6.43 8.98
CA GLY A 176 -17.01 4.96 9.01
C GLY A 176 -16.12 4.38 7.92
N THR A 177 -16.00 3.05 7.92
CA THR A 177 -15.18 2.33 6.95
C THR A 177 -16.02 1.88 5.75
N MET A 178 -15.64 2.29 4.53
CA MET A 178 -16.30 1.84 3.30
C MET A 178 -15.85 0.44 2.90
N GLY A 179 -14.55 0.17 2.94
CA GLY A 179 -14.01 -1.15 2.61
C GLY A 179 -12.51 -1.17 2.30
N LEU A 180 -12.01 -2.35 1.95
CA LEU A 180 -10.59 -2.63 1.76
C LEU A 180 -10.36 -3.36 0.43
N ALA A 181 -9.35 -2.95 -0.33
CA ALA A 181 -8.85 -3.71 -1.47
C ALA A 181 -7.43 -4.23 -1.20
N ILE A 182 -7.18 -5.49 -1.52
CA ILE A 182 -5.85 -6.12 -1.38
C ILE A 182 -5.21 -6.21 -2.77
N GLN A 183 -3.93 -5.83 -2.85
CA GLN A 183 -3.12 -5.80 -4.07
C GLN A 183 -3.81 -5.02 -5.21
N PRO A 184 -4.13 -3.73 -5.02
CA PRO A 184 -4.81 -2.95 -6.05
C PRO A 184 -4.00 -2.85 -7.37
N GLY A 185 -2.68 -3.02 -7.32
CA GLY A 185 -1.76 -2.78 -8.42
C GLY A 185 -0.88 -1.56 -8.13
N THR A 186 0.05 -1.23 -9.02
CA THR A 186 0.86 0.01 -8.96
C THR A 186 0.33 1.02 -9.97
N GLY A 187 0.43 2.32 -9.67
CA GLY A 187 -0.01 3.40 -10.55
C GLY A 187 -1.43 3.90 -10.29
N ALA A 188 -1.66 5.17 -10.62
CA ALA A 188 -2.90 5.90 -10.33
C ALA A 188 -4.19 5.21 -10.82
N ARG A 189 -4.23 4.69 -12.07
CA ARG A 189 -5.42 4.00 -12.63
C ARG A 189 -5.86 2.79 -11.80
N ASN A 190 -4.90 2.01 -11.29
CA ASN A 190 -5.18 0.84 -10.46
C ASN A 190 -5.76 1.24 -9.10
N ILE A 191 -5.28 2.35 -8.54
CA ILE A 191 -5.83 2.94 -7.31
C ILE A 191 -7.25 3.44 -7.57
N THR A 192 -7.50 4.18 -8.67
CA THR A 192 -8.84 4.66 -9.05
C THR A 192 -9.83 3.51 -9.21
N GLU A 193 -9.44 2.44 -9.92
CA GLU A 193 -10.30 1.27 -10.12
C GLU A 193 -10.56 0.51 -8.82
N ALA A 194 -9.55 0.40 -7.94
CA ALA A 194 -9.74 -0.18 -6.62
C ALA A 194 -10.69 0.67 -5.75
N THR A 195 -10.58 2.01 -5.79
CA THR A 195 -11.52 2.93 -5.13
C THR A 195 -12.94 2.71 -5.63
N ARG A 196 -13.17 2.68 -6.95
CA ARG A 196 -14.48 2.39 -7.55
C ARG A 196 -15.05 1.05 -7.09
N LYS A 197 -14.23 0.00 -7.07
CA LYS A 197 -14.64 -1.34 -6.60
C LYS A 197 -15.05 -1.32 -5.13
N ILE A 198 -14.32 -0.59 -4.26
CA ILE A 198 -14.68 -0.45 -2.85
C ILE A 198 -16.02 0.28 -2.70
N MET A 199 -16.20 1.43 -3.37
CA MET A 199 -17.48 2.18 -3.33
C MET A 199 -18.65 1.32 -3.81
N LYS A 200 -18.47 0.57 -4.91
CA LYS A 200 -19.51 -0.33 -5.44
C LYS A 200 -19.84 -1.45 -4.45
N ARG A 201 -18.84 -2.05 -3.80
CA ARG A 201 -19.07 -3.08 -2.76
C ARG A 201 -19.72 -2.50 -1.52
N PHE A 202 -19.37 -1.29 -1.12
CA PHE A 202 -20.03 -0.56 -0.04
C PHE A 202 -21.51 -0.40 -0.33
N CYS A 203 -21.91 -0.07 -1.56
CA CYS A 203 -23.31 0.03 -1.99
C CYS A 203 -23.99 -1.33 -2.29
N THR A 204 -23.27 -2.46 -2.18
CA THR A 204 -23.81 -3.81 -2.43
C THR A 204 -24.15 -4.50 -1.11
N ARG A 205 -25.40 -4.90 -0.91
CA ARG A 205 -25.82 -5.68 0.27
C ARG A 205 -25.32 -7.12 0.16
N PHE A 206 -24.98 -7.71 1.30
CA PHE A 206 -24.58 -9.12 1.45
C PHE A 206 -23.33 -9.56 0.65
N ALA A 207 -22.56 -8.62 0.11
CA ALA A 207 -21.32 -8.90 -0.59
C ALA A 207 -20.29 -9.55 0.36
N GLY A 208 -19.73 -10.70 -0.03
CA GLY A 208 -18.67 -11.36 0.75
C GLY A 208 -19.13 -12.24 1.92
N CYS A 209 -20.42 -12.58 2.00
CA CYS A 209 -20.98 -13.48 3.03
C CYS A 209 -20.18 -14.80 3.18
N PRO A 210 -19.71 -15.17 4.39
CA PRO A 210 -18.92 -16.40 4.63
C PRO A 210 -19.74 -17.70 4.44
N ASN A 211 -19.08 -18.81 4.09
CA ASN A 211 -19.68 -20.15 3.87
C ASN A 211 -20.71 -20.26 2.72
N SER A 212 -20.46 -19.56 1.61
CA SER A 212 -21.28 -19.50 0.38
C SER A 212 -21.43 -20.80 -0.43
N SER A 213 -21.06 -21.98 0.11
CA SER A 213 -21.00 -23.26 -0.62
C SER A 213 -22.20 -24.19 -0.40
N ARG A 214 -23.24 -23.76 0.33
CA ARG A 214 -24.52 -24.49 0.39
C ARG A 214 -25.40 -24.04 -0.76
N LYS A 215 -26.04 -24.99 -1.44
CA LYS A 215 -26.86 -24.78 -2.65
C LYS A 215 -28.08 -23.86 -2.41
N ASP A 216 -28.39 -23.54 -1.16
CA ASP A 216 -29.53 -22.71 -0.78
C ASP A 216 -29.08 -21.29 -0.39
N LYS A 217 -28.95 -20.40 -1.39
CA LYS A 217 -28.83 -18.96 -1.11
C LYS A 217 -30.21 -18.44 -0.71
N LYS A 218 -30.41 -18.04 0.55
CA LYS A 218 -31.59 -17.23 0.92
C LYS A 218 -31.42 -15.75 0.52
N ALA A 219 -30.22 -15.16 0.65
CA ALA A 219 -29.95 -13.78 0.23
C ALA A 219 -28.83 -13.71 -0.84
N LYS A 220 -29.14 -13.17 -2.03
CA LYS A 220 -28.17 -12.91 -3.11
C LYS A 220 -27.60 -11.48 -2.97
N PRO A 221 -26.30 -11.24 -3.26
CA PRO A 221 -25.76 -9.88 -3.27
C PRO A 221 -26.46 -9.02 -4.33
N PHE A 222 -26.90 -7.82 -3.95
CA PHE A 222 -27.53 -6.88 -4.86
C PHE A 222 -27.00 -5.47 -4.63
N LEU A 223 -26.82 -4.72 -5.73
CA LEU A 223 -26.31 -3.35 -5.72
C LEU A 223 -27.46 -2.36 -5.54
N LYS A 224 -27.37 -1.47 -4.54
CA LYS A 224 -28.25 -0.30 -4.45
C LYS A 224 -27.78 0.75 -5.47
N VAL A 225 -28.29 0.68 -6.69
CA VAL A 225 -27.84 1.54 -7.81
C VAL A 225 -28.06 3.02 -7.52
N LYS A 226 -29.23 3.41 -7.00
CA LYS A 226 -29.53 4.80 -6.60
C LYS A 226 -28.54 5.32 -5.55
N LEU A 227 -28.20 4.49 -4.55
CA LEU A 227 -27.21 4.85 -3.53
C LEU A 227 -25.81 5.01 -4.11
N PHE A 228 -25.41 4.15 -5.06
CA PHE A 228 -24.10 4.25 -5.69
C PHE A 228 -23.98 5.54 -6.52
N LYS A 229 -25.03 5.90 -7.28
CA LYS A 229 -25.10 7.16 -8.03
C LYS A 229 -25.04 8.37 -7.08
N HIS A 230 -25.86 8.39 -6.04
CA HIS A 230 -25.85 9.43 -5.02
C HIS A 230 -24.47 9.56 -4.37
N LEU A 231 -23.87 8.45 -3.93
CA LEU A 231 -22.53 8.46 -3.34
C LEU A 231 -21.48 9.05 -4.29
N THR A 232 -21.50 8.72 -5.58
CA THR A 232 -20.55 9.29 -6.54
C THR A 232 -20.73 10.80 -6.73
N GLU A 233 -21.97 11.29 -6.66
CA GLU A 233 -22.33 12.71 -6.81
C GLU A 233 -22.08 13.52 -5.53
N SER A 234 -22.28 12.92 -4.35
CA SER A 234 -22.09 13.60 -3.06
C SER A 234 -20.63 13.69 -2.62
N VAL A 235 -19.69 13.01 -3.29
CA VAL A 235 -18.25 13.11 -2.96
C VAL A 235 -17.68 14.42 -3.47
N THR A 236 -17.41 15.35 -2.56
CA THR A 236 -16.85 16.69 -2.85
C THR A 236 -15.39 16.84 -2.45
N CYS A 237 -14.91 15.99 -1.54
CA CYS A 237 -13.58 16.06 -0.96
C CYS A 237 -12.94 14.67 -0.85
N ILE A 238 -11.61 14.59 -1.04
CA ILE A 238 -10.82 13.39 -0.75
C ILE A 238 -9.52 13.76 -0.04
N ALA A 239 -9.23 13.08 1.07
CA ALA A 239 -7.95 13.12 1.77
C ALA A 239 -7.08 11.92 1.35
N VAL A 240 -5.86 12.20 0.87
CA VAL A 240 -4.89 11.22 0.36
C VAL A 240 -3.49 11.46 0.91
N ASP A 241 -2.64 10.44 0.93
CA ASP A 241 -1.21 10.67 1.18
C ASP A 241 -0.61 11.48 0.00
N ALA A 242 0.45 12.24 0.26
CA ALA A 242 1.12 13.06 -0.75
C ALA A 242 1.89 12.23 -1.80
N ALA A 243 1.64 10.92 -1.89
CA ALA A 243 2.21 10.03 -2.89
C ALA A 243 1.68 10.39 -4.28
N ALA A 244 2.58 10.48 -5.27
CA ALA A 244 2.25 10.94 -6.62
C ALA A 244 1.11 10.12 -7.28
N ASP A 245 1.11 8.79 -7.10
CA ASP A 245 0.07 7.92 -7.64
C ASP A 245 -1.30 8.14 -6.98
N GLU A 246 -1.36 8.47 -5.69
CA GLU A 246 -2.62 8.74 -4.99
C GLU A 246 -3.19 10.12 -5.36
N VAL A 247 -2.34 11.14 -5.45
CA VAL A 247 -2.75 12.47 -5.91
C VAL A 247 -3.24 12.40 -7.35
N LEU A 248 -2.49 11.73 -8.24
CA LEU A 248 -2.90 11.53 -9.63
C LEU A 248 -4.17 10.68 -9.76
N SER A 249 -4.38 9.71 -8.86
CA SER A 249 -5.64 8.95 -8.83
C SER A 249 -6.84 9.83 -8.49
N SER A 250 -6.69 10.80 -7.58
CA SER A 250 -7.76 11.78 -7.30
C SER A 250 -8.08 12.65 -8.51
N GLU A 251 -7.07 13.03 -9.30
CA GLU A 251 -7.29 13.72 -10.59
C GLU A 251 -8.09 12.86 -11.57
N LEU A 252 -7.74 11.57 -11.68
CA LEU A 252 -8.46 10.63 -12.54
C LEU A 252 -9.91 10.40 -12.11
N MET A 253 -10.23 10.58 -10.83
CA MET A 253 -11.60 10.47 -10.33
C MET A 253 -12.51 11.60 -10.81
N ARG A 254 -11.94 12.80 -11.03
CA ARG A 254 -12.63 13.99 -11.56
C ARG A 254 -12.51 14.17 -13.08
N ALA A 255 -11.62 13.43 -13.74
CA ALA A 255 -11.42 13.46 -15.20
C ALA A 255 -12.25 12.38 -15.94
N SER A 256 -12.70 12.70 -17.17
CA SER A 256 -13.53 11.84 -18.03
C SER A 256 -12.76 10.78 -18.82
N ALA A 257 -11.46 10.58 -18.59
CA ALA A 257 -10.56 9.89 -19.54
C ALA A 257 -9.83 8.64 -18.99
N TRP A 258 -10.28 8.04 -17.88
CA TRP A 258 -9.50 6.96 -17.25
C TRP A 258 -9.81 5.53 -17.78
N ASN A 259 -10.97 5.31 -18.42
CA ASN A 259 -11.44 3.97 -18.87
C ASN A 259 -12.03 3.93 -20.30
N GLY A 260 -11.89 4.98 -21.09
CA GLY A 260 -12.53 5.08 -22.42
C GLY A 260 -14.06 5.32 -22.39
N SER A 261 -14.67 5.47 -21.21
CA SER A 261 -16.05 5.94 -21.06
C SER A 261 -16.05 7.43 -20.71
N GLN A 262 -16.96 8.21 -21.26
CA GLN A 262 -17.09 9.66 -20.99
C GLN A 262 -17.50 10.00 -19.53
N GLN A 263 -17.75 9.01 -18.66
CA GLN A 263 -18.32 9.21 -17.33
C GLN A 263 -17.26 9.35 -16.23
N LYS A 264 -17.28 10.49 -15.52
CA LYS A 264 -16.44 10.76 -14.33
C LYS A 264 -16.85 9.87 -13.15
N LEU A 265 -15.88 9.39 -12.34
CA LEU A 265 -16.19 8.56 -11.17
C LEU A 265 -16.84 9.38 -10.04
N THR A 266 -16.34 10.58 -9.80
CA THR A 266 -16.88 11.52 -8.81
C THR A 266 -16.98 12.90 -9.45
N PRO A 267 -18.10 13.24 -10.11
CA PRO A 267 -18.22 14.45 -10.91
C PRO A 267 -18.07 15.74 -10.10
N ASN A 268 -18.47 15.73 -8.83
CA ASN A 268 -18.44 16.89 -7.93
C ASN A 268 -17.21 16.94 -7.02
N LEU A 269 -16.23 16.05 -7.22
CA LEU A 269 -14.99 16.05 -6.45
C LEU A 269 -14.17 17.30 -6.77
N ARG A 270 -14.12 18.23 -5.81
CA ARG A 270 -13.45 19.53 -5.95
C ARG A 270 -12.14 19.59 -5.18
N PHE A 271 -12.12 19.13 -3.94
CA PHE A 271 -10.98 19.29 -3.03
C PHE A 271 -10.15 18.02 -2.91
N VAL A 272 -8.84 18.13 -3.15
CA VAL A 272 -7.87 17.04 -2.92
C VAL A 272 -6.94 17.43 -1.78
N VAL A 273 -7.33 17.03 -0.56
CA VAL A 273 -6.60 17.30 0.66
C VAL A 273 -5.42 16.33 0.75
N ARG A 274 -4.21 16.86 0.92
CA ARG A 274 -3.06 16.02 1.24
C ARG A 274 -2.96 15.85 2.75
N ASP A 275 -2.69 14.64 3.18
CA ASP A 275 -2.70 14.24 4.59
C ASP A 275 -1.87 15.19 5.46
N LYS A 276 -2.56 15.96 6.29
CA LYS A 276 -1.93 16.97 7.15
C LYS A 276 -1.23 16.34 8.34
N ALA A 277 -1.59 15.11 8.73
CA ALA A 277 -0.84 14.37 9.74
C ALA A 277 0.54 13.97 9.25
N HIS A 278 0.74 13.67 7.95
CA HIS A 278 2.09 13.50 7.39
C HIS A 278 2.82 14.83 7.22
N ALA A 279 2.07 15.89 6.92
CA ALA A 279 2.63 17.21 6.74
C ALA A 279 3.27 17.73 8.04
N SER A 280 2.60 17.56 9.19
CA SER A 280 3.15 17.93 10.51
C SER A 280 4.42 17.15 10.88
N ARG A 281 4.67 15.96 10.32
CA ARG A 281 5.91 15.19 10.54
C ARG A 281 7.13 15.80 9.83
N ARG A 282 6.88 16.53 8.75
CA ARG A 282 7.94 17.02 7.84
C ARG A 282 8.45 18.40 8.23
N ILE A 283 7.66 19.18 8.97
CA ILE A 283 8.07 20.50 9.49
C ILE A 283 9.30 20.39 10.40
N THR A 284 9.46 19.24 11.07
CA THR A 284 10.55 18.96 12.00
C THR A 284 11.68 18.18 11.34
N SER A 285 11.33 17.07 10.65
CA SER A 285 12.30 16.09 10.16
C SER A 285 13.12 16.53 8.96
N ARG A 286 12.54 17.34 8.06
CA ARG A 286 13.25 17.80 6.85
C ARG A 286 14.30 18.86 7.17
N PRO A 287 13.98 19.90 7.96
CA PRO A 287 15.00 20.86 8.37
C PRO A 287 16.18 20.21 9.10
N TRP A 288 15.97 19.26 10.03
CA TRP A 288 17.10 18.53 10.67
C TRP A 288 17.92 17.70 9.68
N SER A 289 17.29 17.19 8.62
CA SER A 289 17.98 16.40 7.60
C SER A 289 18.79 17.24 6.62
N ALA A 290 18.54 18.55 6.58
CA ALA A 290 19.23 19.51 5.72
C ALA A 290 20.56 19.97 6.31
N ASP A 291 20.67 20.00 7.66
CA ASP A 291 21.92 20.24 8.38
C ASP A 291 22.64 18.90 8.64
N ASP A 292 23.90 18.78 8.20
CA ASP A 292 24.66 17.53 8.36
C ASP A 292 24.99 17.21 9.83
N VAL A 293 25.22 18.21 10.67
CA VAL A 293 25.52 18.05 12.09
C VAL A 293 24.26 17.63 12.85
N LEU A 294 23.13 18.32 12.64
CA LEU A 294 21.86 17.93 13.28
C LEU A 294 21.43 16.52 12.86
N LYS A 295 21.62 16.18 11.58
CA LYS A 295 21.34 14.85 11.05
C LYS A 295 22.25 13.78 11.67
N ASP A 296 23.51 14.09 11.92
CA ASP A 296 24.45 13.19 12.56
C ASP A 296 24.11 12.97 14.04
N VAL A 297 23.79 14.05 14.76
CA VAL A 297 23.25 14.01 16.15
C VAL A 297 22.03 13.09 16.24
N MET A 298 21.05 13.26 15.35
CA MET A 298 19.87 12.39 15.32
C MET A 298 20.21 10.92 15.05
N GLN A 299 21.21 10.65 14.20
CA GLN A 299 21.62 9.29 13.89
C GLN A 299 22.36 8.62 15.06
N PHE A 300 23.25 9.29 15.76
CA PHE A 300 23.98 8.70 16.87
C PHE A 300 23.19 8.70 18.18
N MET A 301 22.25 9.61 18.39
CA MET A 301 21.40 9.58 19.58
C MET A 301 20.31 8.50 19.47
N CYS A 302 19.52 8.49 18.39
CA CYS A 302 18.32 7.64 18.32
C CYS A 302 18.10 6.83 17.02
N GLY A 303 18.51 7.34 15.85
CA GLY A 303 18.06 6.81 14.55
C GLY A 303 18.99 5.81 13.86
N GLY A 304 20.30 5.86 14.13
CA GLY A 304 21.37 5.22 13.36
C GLY A 304 21.76 3.82 13.83
N ARG A 305 22.72 3.19 13.15
CA ARG A 305 23.22 1.85 13.52
C ARG A 305 24.11 1.85 14.76
N HIS A 306 24.76 2.97 15.03
CA HIS A 306 25.62 3.21 16.19
C HIS A 306 24.86 3.92 17.32
N SER A 307 23.53 4.00 17.25
CA SER A 307 22.73 4.70 18.26
C SER A 307 22.68 3.94 19.57
N ILE A 308 22.94 4.66 20.66
CA ILE A 308 22.83 4.12 22.02
C ILE A 308 21.40 3.67 22.33
N ALA A 309 20.38 4.47 21.96
CA ALA A 309 18.98 4.11 22.16
C ALA A 309 18.59 2.80 21.46
N LYS A 310 19.15 2.52 20.28
CA LYS A 310 18.93 1.24 19.57
C LYS A 310 19.68 0.08 20.19
N LEU A 311 20.90 0.30 20.69
CA LEU A 311 21.64 -0.72 21.45
C LEU A 311 20.84 -1.15 22.69
N LEU A 312 20.30 -0.18 23.42
CA LEU A 312 19.41 -0.40 24.57
C LEU A 312 18.14 -1.15 24.14
N GLN A 313 17.42 -0.67 23.12
CA GLN A 313 16.11 -1.21 22.78
C GLN A 313 16.10 -2.71 22.37
N PHE A 314 17.14 -3.18 21.68
CA PHE A 314 17.15 -4.50 21.03
C PHE A 314 17.85 -5.60 21.83
N SER A 315 18.42 -5.29 23.00
CA SER A 315 19.05 -6.29 23.87
C SER A 315 18.52 -6.21 25.30
N GLU A 316 17.86 -7.27 25.76
CA GLU A 316 17.29 -7.31 27.11
C GLU A 316 18.37 -7.33 28.20
N GLU A 317 19.53 -7.92 27.90
CA GLU A 317 20.72 -7.90 28.75
C GLU A 317 21.26 -6.48 28.93
N ILE A 318 21.42 -5.74 27.82
CA ILE A 318 21.93 -4.37 27.85
C ILE A 318 20.94 -3.44 28.57
N LYS A 319 19.62 -3.67 28.43
CA LYS A 319 18.62 -2.92 29.20
C LYS A 319 18.75 -3.14 30.70
N ARG A 320 19.07 -4.36 31.15
CA ARG A 320 19.28 -4.62 32.58
C ARG A 320 20.44 -3.80 33.11
N ILE A 321 21.58 -3.80 32.40
CA ILE A 321 22.75 -2.98 32.72
C ILE A 321 22.38 -1.48 32.76
N PHE A 322 21.59 -1.02 31.79
CA PHE A 322 21.13 0.37 31.78
C PHE A 322 20.24 0.70 32.97
N VAL A 323 19.28 -0.17 33.30
CA VAL A 323 18.37 0.01 34.44
C VAL A 323 19.14 0.07 35.76
N GLU A 324 20.15 -0.78 35.93
CA GLU A 324 21.07 -0.75 37.08
C GLU A 324 21.79 0.59 37.21
N PHE A 325 22.26 1.16 36.08
CA PHE A 325 22.84 2.49 36.09
C PHE A 325 21.81 3.60 36.29
N THR A 326 20.56 3.46 35.86
CA THR A 326 19.54 4.47 36.19
C THR A 326 19.21 4.55 37.67
N THR A 327 19.39 3.46 38.42
CA THR A 327 19.16 3.42 39.88
C THR A 327 20.39 3.81 40.71
N SER A 328 21.60 3.67 40.16
CA SER A 328 22.86 3.96 40.86
C SER A 328 23.48 5.31 40.48
N THR A 329 22.82 6.09 39.62
CA THR A 329 23.34 7.37 39.16
C THR A 329 22.35 8.47 39.44
N ASP A 330 22.86 9.64 39.82
CA ASP A 330 22.02 10.81 39.97
C ASP A 330 21.48 11.18 38.59
N THR A 331 20.19 10.92 38.40
CA THR A 331 19.48 11.12 37.14
C THR A 331 18.36 12.10 37.39
N VAL A 332 18.06 12.91 36.37
CA VAL A 332 17.02 13.94 36.41
C VAL A 332 15.65 13.36 36.83
N LEU A 333 15.44 12.05 36.63
CA LEU A 333 14.23 11.32 36.99
C LEU A 333 14.55 10.13 37.89
N LYS A 334 13.98 10.08 39.11
CA LYS A 334 14.17 8.99 40.09
C LYS A 334 13.67 7.60 39.66
N ARG A 335 12.86 7.49 38.59
CA ARG A 335 12.24 6.23 38.15
C ARG A 335 13.01 5.63 36.98
N ALA A 336 13.39 4.36 37.11
CA ALA A 336 14.08 3.61 36.04
C ALA A 336 13.20 3.44 34.78
N VAL A 337 13.81 3.60 33.61
CA VAL A 337 13.14 3.44 32.30
C VAL A 337 13.88 2.39 31.48
N SER A 338 13.15 1.52 30.76
CA SER A 338 13.75 0.45 29.95
C SER A 338 13.31 0.45 28.48
N ASP A 339 12.39 1.35 28.11
CA ASP A 339 11.79 1.39 26.78
C ASP A 339 12.42 2.51 25.92
N PHE A 340 13.00 2.16 24.78
CA PHE A 340 13.55 3.10 23.79
C PHE A 340 12.95 2.81 22.40
N ARG A 341 11.72 2.29 22.34
CA ARG A 341 11.06 1.93 21.09
C ARG A 341 10.83 3.14 20.18
N ALA A 342 11.55 3.15 19.07
CA ALA A 342 11.24 3.97 17.89
C ALA A 342 10.70 3.10 16.77
N ALA A 343 9.58 3.51 16.18
CA ALA A 343 9.15 3.04 14.88
C ALA A 343 9.91 3.82 13.80
N ALA A 344 10.87 3.18 13.13
CA ALA A 344 11.72 3.83 12.11
C ALA A 344 10.97 4.52 10.94
N HIS A 345 9.66 4.30 10.79
CA HIS A 345 8.79 4.93 9.80
C HIS A 345 7.89 6.03 10.36
N ARG A 346 7.97 6.32 11.66
CA ARG A 346 7.27 7.42 12.36
C ARG A 346 8.34 8.27 13.03
N PHE A 347 8.66 9.41 12.45
CA PHE A 347 9.81 10.19 12.88
C PHE A 347 9.65 10.69 14.33
N GLU A 348 8.42 11.01 14.75
CA GLU A 348 8.06 11.44 16.11
C GLU A 348 8.25 10.33 17.16
N SER A 349 8.31 9.06 16.73
CA SER A 349 8.70 7.98 17.64
C SER A 349 10.18 8.03 18.03
N HIS A 350 10.96 8.93 17.41
CA HIS A 350 12.32 9.25 17.84
C HIS A 350 12.35 10.37 18.88
N ALA A 351 11.29 11.18 19.04
CA ALA A 351 11.23 12.23 20.07
C ALA A 351 11.39 11.64 21.48
N LYS A 352 10.67 10.55 21.75
CA LYS A 352 10.71 9.83 23.03
C LYS A 352 12.09 9.24 23.36
N PRO A 353 12.73 8.42 22.50
CA PRO A 353 14.08 7.93 22.77
C PRO A 353 15.13 9.04 22.73
N LEU A 354 14.98 10.09 21.92
CA LEU A 354 15.87 11.25 21.94
C LEU A 354 15.84 11.96 23.30
N GLY A 355 14.63 12.32 23.77
CA GLY A 355 14.45 12.95 25.08
C GLY A 355 14.94 12.06 26.22
N ARG A 356 14.67 10.75 26.18
CA ARG A 356 15.20 9.79 27.17
C ARG A 356 16.73 9.67 27.13
N THR A 357 17.35 9.66 25.95
CA THR A 357 18.82 9.66 25.87
C THR A 357 19.42 10.95 26.45
N CYS A 358 18.76 12.10 26.28
CA CYS A 358 19.19 13.35 26.91
C CYS A 358 19.03 13.32 28.44
N LEU A 359 17.88 12.88 28.95
CA LEU A 359 17.61 12.83 30.40
C LEU A 359 18.45 11.81 31.16
N TYR A 360 18.85 10.73 30.51
CA TYR A 360 19.62 9.63 31.10
C TYR A 360 21.02 9.51 30.48
N ILE A 361 21.63 10.63 30.06
CA ILE A 361 22.90 10.63 29.32
C ILE A 361 24.04 9.99 30.13
N HIS A 362 24.11 10.22 31.44
CA HIS A 362 25.11 9.59 32.33
C HIS A 362 24.94 8.07 32.43
N ALA A 363 23.71 7.59 32.59
CA ALA A 363 23.42 6.15 32.58
C ALA A 363 23.74 5.53 31.20
N CYS A 364 23.49 6.26 30.11
CA CYS A 364 23.86 5.84 28.76
C CYS A 364 25.40 5.71 28.59
N ILE A 365 26.17 6.69 29.08
CA ILE A 365 27.64 6.67 29.06
C ILE A 365 28.19 5.50 29.87
N ARG A 366 27.74 5.32 31.13
CA ARG A 366 28.18 4.20 31.98
C ARG A 366 27.84 2.84 31.37
N THR A 367 26.65 2.71 30.77
CA THR A 367 26.26 1.50 30.03
C THR A 367 27.19 1.25 28.85
N ALA A 368 27.46 2.28 28.03
CA ALA A 368 28.36 2.14 26.89
C ALA A 368 29.79 1.76 27.32
N LEU A 369 30.31 2.36 28.40
CA LEU A 369 31.63 2.04 28.96
C LEU A 369 31.70 0.59 29.44
N ARG A 370 30.67 0.12 30.14
CA ARG A 370 30.58 -1.29 30.56
C ARG A 370 30.64 -2.21 29.35
N LEU A 371 29.88 -1.91 28.29
CA LEU A 371 29.89 -2.72 27.05
C LEU A 371 31.24 -2.73 26.36
N THR A 372 31.99 -1.62 26.37
CA THR A 372 33.33 -1.59 25.76
C THR A 372 34.34 -2.44 26.53
N LYS A 373 34.17 -2.60 27.85
CA LYS A 373 35.05 -3.42 28.68
C LYS A 373 34.67 -4.90 28.64
N THR A 374 33.38 -5.22 28.61
CA THR A 374 32.90 -6.60 28.76
C THR A 374 32.66 -7.32 27.43
N ARG A 375 32.60 -6.62 26.30
CA ARG A 375 32.23 -7.22 25.00
C ARG A 375 33.22 -6.89 23.89
N SER A 376 33.74 -7.93 23.25
CA SER A 376 34.53 -7.85 22.01
C SER A 376 33.68 -7.90 20.74
N ASP A 377 32.35 -8.08 20.88
CA ASP A 377 31.43 -8.23 19.76
C ASP A 377 31.05 -6.89 19.11
N ALA A 378 30.22 -6.96 18.06
CA ALA A 378 29.75 -5.78 17.33
C ALA A 378 28.97 -4.78 18.21
N SER A 379 28.52 -5.16 19.41
CA SER A 379 27.84 -4.26 20.34
C SER A 379 28.83 -3.41 21.12
N GLY A 380 29.94 -4.01 21.58
CA GLY A 380 31.06 -3.30 22.21
C GLY A 380 31.72 -2.29 21.25
N GLN A 381 31.94 -2.69 19.99
CA GLN A 381 32.50 -1.77 18.97
C GLN A 381 31.60 -0.56 18.69
N LYS A 382 30.27 -0.75 18.67
CA LYS A 382 29.31 0.34 18.48
C LYS A 382 29.26 1.28 19.69
N ALA A 383 29.33 0.72 20.90
CA ALA A 383 29.39 1.52 22.13
C ALA A 383 30.67 2.38 22.16
N LYS A 384 31.82 1.82 21.76
CA LYS A 384 33.08 2.57 21.62
C LYS A 384 32.95 3.71 20.61
N ALA A 385 32.41 3.43 19.43
CA ALA A 385 32.20 4.44 18.39
C ALA A 385 31.26 5.57 18.85
N TRP A 386 30.23 5.26 19.62
CA TRP A 386 29.31 6.26 20.18
C TRP A 386 29.97 7.15 21.23
N LEU A 387 30.78 6.59 22.14
CA LEU A 387 31.51 7.37 23.14
C LEU A 387 32.57 8.28 22.52
N LEU A 388 33.30 7.81 21.51
CA LEU A 388 34.26 8.64 20.75
C LEU A 388 33.57 9.80 20.02
N TRP A 389 32.34 9.58 19.55
CA TRP A 389 31.53 10.58 18.87
C TRP A 389 30.91 11.63 19.82
N LEU A 390 30.61 11.29 21.08
CA LEU A 390 29.92 12.19 22.00
C LEU A 390 30.75 13.45 22.34
N SER A 391 30.13 14.64 22.38
CA SER A 391 30.77 15.91 22.81
C SER A 391 29.71 16.82 23.42
N GLU A 392 30.12 17.86 24.15
CA GLU A 392 29.27 18.87 24.77
C GLU A 392 28.36 19.54 23.72
N GLU A 393 28.94 19.96 22.59
CA GLU A 393 28.20 20.59 21.48
C GLU A 393 27.11 19.65 20.93
N ARG A 394 27.45 18.38 20.70
CA ARG A 394 26.50 17.39 20.16
C ARG A 394 25.41 17.01 21.18
N ALA A 395 25.75 16.98 22.46
CA ALA A 395 24.79 16.72 23.54
C ALA A 395 23.81 17.88 23.72
N LEU A 396 24.32 19.13 23.65
CA LEU A 396 23.50 20.34 23.70
C LEU A 396 22.57 20.43 22.48
N LEU A 397 23.08 20.19 21.27
CA LEU A 397 22.25 20.11 20.06
C LEU A 397 21.19 19.00 20.15
N ALA A 398 21.53 17.84 20.73
CA ALA A 398 20.55 16.77 20.93
C ALA A 398 19.40 17.21 21.86
N ALA A 399 19.71 17.98 22.90
CA ALA A 399 18.74 18.53 23.83
C ALA A 399 17.85 19.60 23.17
N MET A 400 18.41 20.51 22.37
CA MET A 400 17.65 21.49 21.59
C MET A 400 16.74 20.80 20.55
N LEU A 401 17.22 19.73 19.92
CA LEU A 401 16.40 18.90 19.02
C LEU A 401 15.28 18.17 19.78
N ALA A 402 15.54 17.71 21.01
CA ALA A 402 14.52 17.12 21.87
C ALA A 402 13.44 18.13 22.25
N ASP A 403 13.83 19.39 22.48
CA ASP A 403 12.92 20.50 22.73
C ASP A 403 11.98 20.70 21.52
N ALA A 404 12.56 20.88 20.33
CA ALA A 404 11.80 21.03 19.08
C ALA A 404 10.91 19.81 18.78
N ALA A 405 11.37 18.60 19.13
CA ALA A 405 10.62 17.36 18.92
C ALA A 405 9.35 17.28 19.77
N ASP A 406 9.41 17.71 21.05
CA ASP A 406 8.23 17.72 21.94
C ASP A 406 7.20 18.75 21.47
N SER A 407 7.61 19.96 21.06
CA SER A 407 6.69 20.97 20.50
C SER A 407 5.95 20.43 19.26
N SER A 408 6.67 19.73 18.39
CA SER A 408 6.13 19.15 17.15
C SER A 408 5.18 17.96 17.40
N ILE A 409 5.33 17.24 18.51
CA ILE A 409 4.50 16.07 18.83
C ILE A 409 3.06 16.48 19.19
N ARG A 410 2.87 17.68 19.74
CA ARG A 410 1.54 18.22 20.07
C ARG A 410 0.71 18.37 18.79
N LEU A 411 1.26 19.10 17.82
CA LEU A 411 0.62 19.30 16.53
C LEU A 411 0.37 17.95 15.85
N THR A 412 1.36 17.04 15.84
CA THR A 412 1.17 15.72 15.20
C THR A 412 0.10 14.86 15.87
N ARG A 413 -0.01 14.87 17.20
CA ARG A 413 -1.07 14.11 17.92
C ARG A 413 -2.46 14.66 17.64
N LEU A 414 -2.59 15.99 17.57
CA LEU A 414 -3.83 16.64 17.16
C LEU A 414 -4.23 16.18 15.76
N MET A 415 -3.28 16.24 14.81
CA MET A 415 -3.49 15.85 13.41
C MET A 415 -3.69 14.35 13.22
N ASP A 416 -3.17 13.52 14.11
CA ASP A 416 -3.38 12.07 14.08
C ASP A 416 -4.83 11.66 14.44
N THR A 417 -5.68 12.61 14.85
CA THR A 417 -7.09 12.37 15.17
C THR A 417 -7.98 12.67 13.97
N GLU A 418 -8.67 11.65 13.42
CA GLU A 418 -9.55 11.81 12.24
C GLU A 418 -10.71 12.80 12.52
N SER A 419 -11.16 12.92 13.78
CA SER A 419 -12.19 13.85 14.25
C SER A 419 -11.68 15.23 14.62
N VAL A 420 -10.41 15.56 14.33
CA VAL A 420 -9.89 16.91 14.53
C VAL A 420 -10.76 17.92 13.78
N ASP A 421 -11.05 19.03 14.46
CA ASP A 421 -11.79 20.13 13.89
C ASP A 421 -10.89 20.92 12.92
N PRO A 422 -11.23 21.03 11.63
CA PRO A 422 -10.48 21.85 10.68
C PRO A 422 -10.32 23.31 11.09
N ALA A 423 -11.26 23.87 11.87
CA ALA A 423 -11.22 25.26 12.30
C ALA A 423 -10.04 25.57 13.25
N MET A 424 -9.57 24.57 14.01
CA MET A 424 -8.47 24.76 14.96
C MET A 424 -7.07 24.68 14.31
N LEU A 425 -6.99 24.33 13.02
CA LEU A 425 -5.72 24.05 12.35
C LEU A 425 -4.78 25.26 12.32
N CYS A 426 -5.29 26.43 11.92
CA CYS A 426 -4.50 27.65 11.85
C CYS A 426 -3.91 28.00 13.21
N ARG A 427 -4.76 28.02 14.25
CA ARG A 427 -4.34 28.33 15.62
C ARG A 427 -3.25 27.39 16.11
N GLU A 428 -3.41 26.09 15.93
CA GLU A 428 -2.45 25.11 16.46
C GLU A 428 -1.13 25.11 15.70
N VAL A 429 -1.14 25.42 14.39
CA VAL A 429 0.08 25.64 13.61
C VAL A 429 0.78 26.94 14.03
N SER A 430 0.03 28.02 14.26
CA SER A 430 0.57 29.29 14.74
C SER A 430 1.16 29.15 16.14
N LEU A 431 0.47 28.49 17.08
CA LEU A 431 0.97 28.21 18.42
C LEU A 431 2.26 27.41 18.38
N TYR A 432 2.33 26.35 17.55
CA TYR A 432 3.57 25.60 17.35
C TYR A 432 4.71 26.52 16.90
N MET A 433 4.45 27.41 15.93
CA MET A 433 5.48 28.30 15.43
C MET A 433 5.92 29.34 16.45
N SER A 434 4.99 29.96 17.17
CA SER A 434 5.30 30.89 18.25
C SER A 434 6.14 30.22 19.33
N SER A 435 5.84 28.97 19.67
CA SER A 435 6.62 28.22 20.67
C SER A 435 8.06 27.92 20.23
N VAL A 436 8.28 27.41 19.01
CA VAL A 436 9.64 27.12 18.54
C VAL A 436 10.44 28.40 18.24
N LYS A 437 9.78 29.48 17.83
CA LYS A 437 10.40 30.81 17.72
C LYS A 437 10.84 31.33 19.08
N GLY A 438 9.95 31.30 20.07
CA GLY A 438 10.25 31.73 21.43
C GLY A 438 11.47 31.00 22.00
N LEU A 439 11.61 29.70 21.75
CA LEU A 439 12.76 28.92 22.22
C LEU A 439 14.08 29.27 21.52
N PHE A 440 14.09 29.38 20.18
CA PHE A 440 15.34 29.38 19.40
C PHE A 440 15.71 30.71 18.75
N LEU A 441 14.82 31.70 18.70
CA LEU A 441 15.14 32.98 18.06
C LEU A 441 16.18 33.76 18.88
N HIS A 442 15.93 33.91 20.18
CA HIS A 442 16.80 34.63 21.13
C HIS A 442 17.45 33.71 22.19
N GLY A 443 17.38 32.39 21.99
CA GLY A 443 18.02 31.43 22.90
C GLY A 443 17.32 31.23 24.25
N ALA A 444 16.01 31.51 24.36
CA ALA A 444 15.26 31.26 25.59
C ALA A 444 15.29 29.77 26.02
N CYS A 445 15.61 28.84 25.11
CA CYS A 445 15.87 27.44 25.45
C CYS A 445 16.99 27.23 26.49
N PHE A 446 17.90 28.19 26.66
CA PHE A 446 18.97 28.10 27.66
C PHE A 446 18.50 28.46 29.07
N THR A 447 17.50 29.35 29.19
CA THR A 447 16.98 29.85 30.48
C THR A 447 15.70 29.14 30.90
N GLU A 448 14.82 28.82 29.95
CA GLU A 448 13.54 28.18 30.22
C GLU A 448 13.71 26.69 30.55
N PHE A 449 12.84 26.19 31.43
CA PHE A 449 12.88 24.80 31.85
C PHE A 449 12.57 23.86 30.67
N GLY A 450 13.52 22.99 30.30
CA GLY A 450 13.42 22.11 29.14
C GLY A 450 14.55 21.08 29.09
N PHE A 451 14.66 20.34 27.98
CA PHE A 451 15.77 19.39 27.81
C PHE A 451 17.10 20.14 27.69
N THR A 452 17.12 21.31 27.00
CA THR A 452 18.33 22.13 26.84
C THR A 452 18.88 22.63 28.16
N SER A 453 18.07 23.30 29.00
CA SER A 453 18.51 23.78 30.32
C SER A 453 18.86 22.63 31.27
N THR A 454 18.15 21.50 31.20
CA THR A 454 18.51 20.28 31.95
C THR A 454 19.87 19.72 31.50
N MET A 455 20.15 19.71 30.20
CA MET A 455 21.44 19.24 29.67
C MET A 455 22.59 20.17 30.09
N LEU A 456 22.37 21.48 30.10
CA LEU A 456 23.36 22.45 30.61
C LEU A 456 23.71 22.17 32.07
N GLU A 457 22.71 21.87 32.91
CA GLU A 457 22.95 21.49 34.31
C GLU A 457 23.69 20.16 34.42
N THR A 458 23.32 19.18 33.59
CA THR A 458 23.97 17.85 33.55
C THR A 458 25.44 17.95 33.14
N LEU A 459 25.78 18.87 32.24
CA LEU A 459 27.15 19.10 31.76
C LEU A 459 28.05 19.80 32.79
N LYS A 460 27.51 20.34 33.89
CA LYS A 460 28.30 20.88 35.02
C LYS A 460 28.95 19.79 35.87
N THR A 461 28.46 18.56 35.77
CA THR A 461 29.01 17.40 36.48
C THR A 461 29.87 16.56 35.51
N PRO A 462 31.19 16.82 35.43
CA PRO A 462 32.05 16.18 34.42
C PRO A 462 32.17 14.67 34.66
N ILE A 463 32.18 13.91 33.56
CA ILE A 463 32.51 12.48 33.57
C ILE A 463 33.80 12.28 32.77
N VAL A 464 34.86 11.87 33.46
CA VAL A 464 36.12 11.46 32.85
C VAL A 464 36.14 9.96 32.65
N PHE A 465 36.46 9.49 31.45
CA PHE A 465 36.57 8.06 31.14
C PHE A 465 37.66 7.76 30.12
N GLN A 466 38.28 6.59 30.26
CA GLN A 466 39.37 6.11 29.39
C GLN A 466 38.85 5.10 28.36
N LEU A 467 39.23 5.26 27.09
CA LEU A 467 38.85 4.43 25.95
C LEU A 467 40.07 3.84 25.24
N GLY A 468 40.72 2.86 25.87
CA GLY A 468 42.01 2.37 25.39
C GLY A 468 43.11 3.35 25.79
N SER A 469 43.84 3.91 24.82
CA SER A 469 44.91 4.89 25.06
C SER A 469 44.42 6.34 25.19
N GLU A 470 43.17 6.64 24.86
CA GLU A 470 42.61 8.00 24.89
C GLU A 470 41.82 8.24 26.18
N THR A 471 42.14 9.33 26.91
CA THR A 471 41.34 9.85 28.02
C THR A 471 40.41 10.94 27.52
N LYS A 472 39.11 10.85 27.86
CA LYS A 472 38.10 11.80 27.42
C LYS A 472 37.30 12.31 28.60
N SER A 473 37.10 13.63 28.67
CA SER A 473 36.12 14.26 29.57
C SER A 473 34.83 14.55 28.82
N PHE A 474 33.71 14.52 29.53
CA PHE A 474 32.40 14.96 29.04
C PHE A 474 31.78 15.86 30.10
N GLY A 475 31.65 17.14 29.79
CA GLY A 475 31.24 18.17 30.75
C GLY A 475 32.43 18.81 31.48
N ASP A 476 32.16 19.93 32.14
CA ASP A 476 33.12 20.78 32.84
C ASP A 476 32.40 21.46 34.02
N SER A 477 33.05 21.58 35.17
CA SER A 477 32.47 22.25 36.36
C SER A 477 32.16 23.73 36.12
N SER A 478 32.86 24.38 35.20
CA SER A 478 32.58 25.75 34.74
C SER A 478 31.38 25.85 33.77
N GLY A 479 30.84 24.71 33.33
CA GLY A 479 29.71 24.62 32.41
C GLY A 479 30.12 24.67 30.93
N VAL A 480 29.14 24.78 30.04
CA VAL A 480 29.38 24.81 28.59
C VAL A 480 29.87 26.20 28.16
N PRO A 481 31.00 26.32 27.44
CA PRO A 481 31.51 27.60 26.93
C PRO A 481 30.47 28.36 26.08
N GLU A 482 30.42 29.69 26.23
CA GLU A 482 29.48 30.55 25.49
C GLU A 482 29.64 30.44 23.97
N GLU A 483 30.86 30.20 23.48
CA GLU A 483 31.12 29.98 22.05
C GLU A 483 30.36 28.76 21.51
N ILE A 484 30.30 27.67 22.29
CA ILE A 484 29.54 26.47 21.92
C ILE A 484 28.03 26.78 21.92
N LYS A 485 27.54 27.53 22.91
CA LYS A 485 26.12 27.93 22.97
C LYS A 485 25.73 28.78 21.76
N LYS A 486 26.56 29.76 21.37
CA LYS A 486 26.37 30.60 20.17
C LYS A 486 26.32 29.77 18.90
N ARG A 487 27.27 28.85 18.69
CA ARG A 487 27.26 27.94 17.51
C ARG A 487 26.02 27.05 17.46
N CYS A 488 25.61 26.50 18.59
CA CYS A 488 24.40 25.67 18.70
C CYS A 488 23.14 26.48 18.38
N LEU A 489 23.03 27.70 18.92
CA LEU A 489 21.90 28.60 18.67
C LEU A 489 21.83 29.00 17.19
N ALA A 490 22.94 29.38 16.56
CA ALA A 490 23.00 29.73 15.15
C ALA A 490 22.52 28.58 14.24
N ARG A 491 22.85 27.32 14.57
CA ARG A 491 22.33 26.14 13.88
C ARG A 491 20.82 25.97 14.06
N MET A 492 20.31 26.20 15.27
CA MET A 492 18.87 26.11 15.54
C MET A 492 18.07 27.27 14.92
N GLN A 493 18.67 28.45 14.73
CA GLN A 493 18.08 29.56 13.98
C GLN A 493 18.03 29.24 12.47
N ALA A 494 19.08 28.65 11.90
CA ALA A 494 19.04 28.15 10.52
C ALA A 494 17.97 27.06 10.34
N TRP A 495 17.83 26.16 11.34
CA TRP A 495 16.75 25.19 11.40
C TRP A 495 15.37 25.85 11.44
N LEU A 496 15.18 26.88 12.26
CA LEU A 496 13.92 27.61 12.43
C LEU A 496 13.45 28.21 11.10
N LYS A 497 14.34 28.84 10.33
CA LYS A 497 14.02 29.37 8.99
C LYS A 497 13.55 28.28 8.01
N LEU A 498 14.17 27.09 8.06
CA LEU A 498 13.73 25.96 7.24
C LEU A 498 12.40 25.36 7.74
N ALA A 499 12.15 25.37 9.06
CA ALA A 499 10.90 24.95 9.66
C ALA A 499 9.74 25.88 9.26
N GLU A 500 9.95 27.19 9.26
CA GLU A 500 9.00 28.19 8.75
C GLU A 500 8.67 27.96 7.27
N ALA A 501 9.69 27.77 6.43
CA ALA A 501 9.49 27.47 5.02
C ALA A 501 8.72 26.15 4.81
N ALA A 502 9.00 25.14 5.64
CA ALA A 502 8.27 23.88 5.61
C ALA A 502 6.80 24.04 6.06
N VAL A 503 6.52 24.83 7.11
CA VAL A 503 5.15 25.16 7.54
C VAL A 503 4.41 25.91 6.44
N ALA A 504 5.01 26.94 5.84
CA ALA A 504 4.40 27.70 4.75
C ALA A 504 4.11 26.84 3.50
N ALA A 505 4.87 25.76 3.28
CA ALA A 505 4.66 24.82 2.17
C ALA A 505 3.67 23.69 2.48
N GLU A 506 3.53 23.30 3.75
CA GLU A 506 2.63 22.21 4.20
C GLU A 506 1.26 22.72 4.66
N PHE A 507 1.20 23.94 5.19
CA PHE A 507 0.00 24.65 5.68
C PHE A 507 -0.08 26.05 5.04
N PRO A 508 -0.19 26.14 3.70
CA PRO A 508 -0.28 27.44 3.03
C PRO A 508 -1.60 28.14 3.38
N SER A 509 -1.52 29.43 3.72
CA SER A 509 -2.67 30.27 4.09
C SER A 509 -3.78 30.35 3.04
N PHE A 510 -3.45 30.09 1.77
CA PHE A 510 -4.39 30.13 0.65
C PHE A 510 -5.19 28.82 0.45
N GLU A 511 -4.95 27.77 1.22
CA GLU A 511 -5.78 26.55 1.16
C GLU A 511 -7.12 26.75 1.88
N ILE A 512 -8.21 26.22 1.33
CA ILE A 512 -9.55 26.32 1.93
C ILE A 512 -9.60 25.79 3.38
N ALA A 513 -8.81 24.75 3.69
CA ALA A 513 -8.74 24.18 5.03
C ALA A 513 -8.31 25.21 6.10
N GLN A 514 -7.47 26.18 5.71
CA GLN A 514 -7.02 27.26 6.61
C GLN A 514 -8.10 28.34 6.76
N ALA A 515 -8.98 28.54 5.77
CA ALA A 515 -10.07 29.51 5.89
C ALA A 515 -11.22 29.06 6.82
N PHE A 516 -11.27 27.77 7.20
CA PHE A 516 -12.29 27.27 8.13
C PHE A 516 -12.08 27.75 9.57
N ASP A 517 -10.96 28.37 9.90
CA ASP A 517 -10.76 29.02 11.20
C ASP A 517 -11.73 30.19 11.43
N VAL A 518 -12.41 30.69 10.39
CA VAL A 518 -13.55 31.63 10.53
C VAL A 518 -14.77 31.03 11.22
N PHE A 519 -14.81 29.71 11.35
CA PHE A 519 -15.83 28.99 12.10
C PHE A 519 -15.34 28.52 13.48
N ASP A 520 -14.13 28.89 13.92
CA ASP A 520 -13.67 28.63 15.28
C ASP A 520 -14.33 29.63 16.25
N LEU A 521 -15.16 29.12 17.17
CA LEU A 521 -15.84 29.92 18.19
C LEU A 521 -14.98 30.17 19.44
N SER A 522 -13.80 29.54 19.54
CA SER A 522 -12.94 29.59 20.72
C SER A 522 -11.86 30.67 20.68
N GLY A 523 -11.73 31.39 19.57
CA GLY A 523 -10.85 32.56 19.43
C GLY A 523 -11.22 33.31 18.16
N GLY A 524 -11.36 34.64 18.25
CA GLY A 524 -11.81 35.48 17.13
C GLY A 524 -10.98 35.26 15.86
N SER A 525 -11.65 35.20 14.70
CA SER A 525 -10.97 35.00 13.43
C SER A 525 -10.44 36.32 12.87
N HIS A 526 -9.11 36.51 12.92
CA HIS A 526 -8.46 37.61 12.19
C HIS A 526 -8.75 37.49 10.69
N ASN A 527 -9.05 38.62 10.03
CA ASN A 527 -9.39 38.68 8.60
C ASN A 527 -10.58 37.79 8.19
N ALA A 528 -11.64 37.74 9.00
CA ALA A 528 -12.85 36.94 8.76
C ALA A 528 -13.45 37.17 7.36
N ASP A 529 -13.51 38.41 6.88
CA ASP A 529 -14.07 38.75 5.57
C ASP A 529 -13.31 38.09 4.41
N GLU A 530 -11.97 38.08 4.45
CA GLU A 530 -11.14 37.44 3.42
C GLU A 530 -11.32 35.92 3.42
N LYS A 531 -11.47 35.33 4.61
CA LYS A 531 -11.68 33.90 4.79
C LYS A 531 -13.07 33.48 4.32
N LEU A 532 -14.11 34.26 4.64
CA LEU A 532 -15.46 34.06 4.13
C LEU A 532 -15.53 34.20 2.61
N GLN A 533 -14.83 35.20 2.05
CA GLN A 533 -14.69 35.34 0.60
C GLN A 533 -14.04 34.10 -0.03
N ARG A 534 -12.96 33.58 0.57
CA ARG A 534 -12.32 32.34 0.12
C ARG A 534 -13.27 31.15 0.18
N VAL A 535 -14.01 30.98 1.28
CA VAL A 535 -15.01 29.91 1.44
C VAL A 535 -16.12 30.05 0.40
N ALA A 536 -16.66 31.25 0.17
CA ALA A 536 -17.70 31.52 -0.80
C ALA A 536 -17.26 31.13 -2.23
N LYS A 537 -16.09 31.64 -2.67
CA LYS A 537 -15.52 31.34 -3.99
C LYS A 537 -15.24 29.84 -4.17
N ALA A 538 -14.64 29.21 -3.16
CA ALA A 538 -14.29 27.80 -3.21
C ALA A 538 -15.52 26.88 -3.14
N CYS A 539 -16.63 27.32 -2.55
CA CYS A 539 -17.87 26.55 -2.46
C CYS A 539 -18.90 26.92 -3.53
N ASN A 540 -18.65 27.96 -4.33
CA ASN A 540 -19.60 28.55 -5.26
C ASN A 540 -20.88 29.05 -4.56
N LEU A 541 -20.69 29.85 -3.50
CA LEU A 541 -21.73 30.48 -2.70
C LEU A 541 -21.71 32.00 -2.93
N ASP A 542 -22.84 32.65 -2.66
CA ASP A 542 -22.94 34.10 -2.63
C ASP A 542 -22.11 34.68 -1.47
N GLU A 543 -21.11 35.51 -1.80
CA GLU A 543 -20.19 36.10 -0.84
C GLU A 543 -20.89 37.07 0.13
N GLN A 544 -21.76 37.95 -0.39
CA GLN A 544 -22.42 38.98 0.41
C GLN A 544 -23.42 38.33 1.37
N ALA A 545 -24.22 37.39 0.87
CA ALA A 545 -25.15 36.63 1.68
C ALA A 545 -24.42 35.81 2.76
N LEU A 546 -23.31 35.14 2.43
CA LEU A 546 -22.53 34.37 3.41
C LEU A 546 -22.01 35.26 4.54
N LYS A 547 -21.46 36.44 4.21
CA LYS A 547 -20.95 37.39 5.22
C LYS A 547 -22.06 37.91 6.12
N ALA A 548 -23.21 38.29 5.55
CA ALA A 548 -24.35 38.78 6.30
C ALA A 548 -24.88 37.71 7.28
N GLN A 549 -25.10 36.49 6.79
CA GLN A 549 -25.59 35.37 7.62
C GLN A 549 -24.59 34.97 8.69
N TRP A 550 -23.29 34.97 8.40
CA TRP A 550 -22.27 34.67 9.39
C TRP A 550 -22.26 35.70 10.52
N ARG A 551 -22.35 37.01 10.22
CA ARG A 551 -22.37 38.09 11.23
C ARG A 551 -23.56 37.99 12.18
N ASP A 552 -24.71 37.54 11.69
CA ASP A 552 -25.92 37.34 12.52
C ASP A 552 -25.84 36.08 13.40
N VAL A 553 -25.34 34.96 12.87
CA VAL A 553 -25.38 33.66 13.57
C VAL A 553 -24.15 33.44 14.45
N TYR A 554 -22.97 33.94 14.09
CA TYR A 554 -21.72 33.71 14.82
C TYR A 554 -21.80 34.09 16.31
N PRO A 555 -22.27 35.30 16.70
CA PRO A 555 -22.35 35.69 18.12
C PRO A 555 -23.28 34.78 18.93
N ARG A 556 -24.32 34.24 18.29
CA ARG A 556 -25.28 33.32 18.91
C ARG A 556 -24.63 31.96 19.17
N ALA A 557 -23.90 31.42 18.19
CA ALA A 557 -23.17 30.17 18.32
C ALA A 557 -22.05 30.29 19.37
N GLU A 558 -21.33 31.41 19.39
CA GLU A 558 -20.28 31.68 20.38
C GLU A 558 -20.86 31.72 21.81
N ARG A 559 -21.98 32.43 22.01
CA ARG A 559 -22.68 32.47 23.30
C ARG A 559 -23.11 31.08 23.77
N LEU A 560 -23.62 30.23 22.87
CA LEU A 560 -24.00 28.85 23.21
C LEU A 560 -22.80 28.00 23.65
N LEU A 561 -21.64 28.18 23.01
CA LEU A 561 -20.42 27.49 23.42
C LEU A 561 -19.95 27.95 24.80
N LYS A 562 -19.97 29.27 25.07
CA LYS A 562 -19.59 29.86 26.36
C LYS A 562 -20.56 29.50 27.50
N GLN A 563 -21.84 29.31 27.21
CA GLN A 563 -22.88 28.94 28.18
C GLN A 563 -22.96 27.44 28.46
N SER A 564 -22.27 26.61 27.67
CA SER A 564 -22.29 25.16 27.87
C SER A 564 -21.57 24.77 29.16
N THR A 565 -22.27 24.04 30.04
CA THR A 565 -21.67 23.43 31.25
C THR A 565 -20.84 22.19 30.94
N ASP A 566 -20.95 21.64 29.72
CA ASP A 566 -20.12 20.53 29.26
C ASP A 566 -18.72 21.02 28.87
N MET A 567 -17.72 20.66 29.68
CA MET A 567 -16.29 20.90 29.41
C MET A 567 -15.79 20.29 28.09
N ASN A 568 -16.57 19.39 27.47
CA ASN A 568 -16.28 18.76 26.18
C ASN A 568 -17.13 19.30 25.02
N ALA A 569 -17.89 20.38 25.23
CA ALA A 569 -18.73 20.97 24.18
C ALA A 569 -17.91 21.31 22.95
N LYS A 570 -18.32 20.76 21.80
CA LYS A 570 -17.56 20.91 20.55
C LYS A 570 -18.05 22.12 19.79
N ASN A 571 -17.10 22.82 19.17
CA ASN A 571 -17.34 23.93 18.25
C ASN A 571 -18.48 23.65 17.23
N LYS A 572 -18.47 22.46 16.63
CA LYS A 572 -19.50 22.01 15.66
C LYS A 572 -20.89 21.83 16.29
N ASP A 573 -20.97 21.39 17.53
CA ASP A 573 -22.25 21.14 18.20
C ASP A 573 -22.94 22.49 18.51
N ALA A 574 -22.16 23.51 18.88
CA ALA A 574 -22.67 24.88 19.08
C ALA A 574 -23.23 25.51 17.79
N TRP A 575 -22.52 25.37 16.65
CA TRP A 575 -23.02 25.80 15.34
C TRP A 575 -24.32 25.10 14.94
N ALA A 576 -24.39 23.78 15.13
CA ALA A 576 -25.58 23.01 14.78
C ALA A 576 -26.78 23.41 15.65
N LEU A 577 -26.57 23.60 16.95
CA LEU A 577 -27.61 24.04 17.89
C LEU A 577 -28.10 25.46 17.59
N ALA A 578 -27.19 26.39 17.23
CA ALA A 578 -27.55 27.76 16.86
C ALA A 578 -28.48 27.79 15.65
N LEU A 579 -28.15 27.02 14.61
CA LEU A 579 -28.95 26.91 13.40
C LEU A 579 -30.29 26.22 13.65
N ASP A 580 -30.31 25.16 14.46
CA ASP A 580 -31.54 24.45 14.80
C ASP A 580 -32.53 25.39 15.49
N ARG A 581 -32.09 26.13 16.52
CA ARG A 581 -32.92 27.12 17.24
C ARG A 581 -33.52 28.19 16.32
N LEU A 582 -32.74 28.70 15.36
CA LEU A 582 -33.23 29.70 14.40
C LEU A 582 -34.28 29.13 13.44
N CYS A 583 -34.20 27.84 13.13
CA CYS A 583 -35.07 27.16 12.16
C CYS A 583 -36.33 26.54 12.77
N GLN A 584 -36.48 26.52 14.10
CA GLN A 584 -37.62 25.93 14.79
C GLN A 584 -38.93 26.70 14.57
N HIS A 585 -38.87 28.04 14.49
CA HIS A 585 -40.05 28.89 14.30
C HIS A 585 -40.06 29.55 12.92
N HIS A 586 -41.24 29.61 12.28
CA HIS A 586 -41.37 30.18 10.94
C HIS A 586 -41.00 31.68 10.90
N TYR A 587 -41.32 32.42 11.96
CA TYR A 587 -41.04 33.85 12.11
C TYR A 587 -39.54 34.13 12.15
N THR A 588 -38.79 33.41 13.00
CA THR A 588 -37.33 33.55 13.10
C THR A 588 -36.64 33.12 11.82
N LYS A 589 -37.15 32.09 11.13
CA LYS A 589 -36.63 31.62 9.83
C LYS A 589 -36.76 32.67 8.71
N GLY A 590 -37.80 33.51 8.75
CA GLY A 590 -38.00 34.60 7.79
C GLY A 590 -37.08 35.79 8.04
N GLN A 591 -36.81 36.13 9.31
CA GLN A 591 -35.96 37.26 9.70
C GLN A 591 -34.46 36.95 9.64
N HIS A 592 -34.09 35.69 9.86
CA HIS A 592 -32.70 35.24 9.93
C HIS A 592 -32.45 34.17 8.86
N PRO A 593 -32.16 34.54 7.60
CA PRO A 593 -31.85 33.57 6.56
C PRO A 593 -30.52 32.85 6.89
N VAL A 594 -30.48 31.53 6.74
CA VAL A 594 -29.29 30.72 7.11
C VAL A 594 -28.84 29.74 6.03
N GLU A 595 -29.48 29.74 4.86
CA GLU A 595 -29.29 28.68 3.86
C GLU A 595 -27.87 28.68 3.25
N ILE A 596 -27.29 29.85 3.01
CA ILE A 596 -25.93 29.97 2.44
C ILE A 596 -24.88 29.60 3.49
N LEU A 597 -25.06 30.07 4.73
CA LEU A 597 -24.20 29.70 5.86
C LEU A 597 -24.29 28.20 6.15
N ARG A 598 -25.49 27.60 6.10
CA ARG A 598 -25.68 26.15 6.26
C ARG A 598 -24.88 25.37 5.22
N GLU A 599 -24.91 25.77 3.94
CA GLU A 599 -24.12 25.10 2.90
C GLU A 599 -22.60 25.22 3.11
N ALA A 600 -22.12 26.36 3.61
CA ALA A 600 -20.74 26.56 4.02
C ALA A 600 -20.36 25.66 5.21
N LEU A 601 -21.23 25.58 6.22
CA LEU A 601 -21.03 24.73 7.40
C LEU A 601 -21.09 23.24 7.05
N ILE A 602 -21.96 22.80 6.14
CA ILE A 602 -21.96 21.41 5.63
C ILE A 602 -20.60 21.09 4.97
N GLN A 603 -20.06 22.03 4.18
CA GLN A 603 -18.74 21.85 3.57
C GLN A 603 -17.64 21.74 4.64
N TYR A 604 -17.64 22.64 5.62
CA TYR A 604 -16.72 22.62 6.76
C TYR A 604 -16.84 21.33 7.60
N PHE A 605 -18.05 20.87 7.91
CA PHE A 605 -18.30 19.67 8.69
C PHE A 605 -17.85 18.42 7.96
N SER A 606 -17.99 18.39 6.63
CA SER A 606 -17.59 17.27 5.78
C SER A 606 -16.07 17.13 5.69
N PHE A 607 -15.34 18.23 5.87
CA PHE A 607 -13.89 18.25 5.71
C PHE A 607 -13.21 17.45 6.82
N GLY A 608 -12.17 16.70 6.44
CA GLY A 608 -11.30 16.02 7.40
C GLY A 608 -9.85 16.31 7.07
N ALA A 609 -9.09 16.70 8.10
CA ALA A 609 -7.72 17.14 7.94
C ALA A 609 -6.72 15.99 7.73
N SER A 610 -7.10 14.76 8.04
CA SER A 610 -6.14 13.66 8.20
C SER A 610 -6.67 12.31 7.76
N SER A 611 -5.82 11.54 7.07
CA SER A 611 -6.03 10.12 6.80
C SER A 611 -5.38 9.20 7.85
N SER A 612 -4.80 9.73 8.92
CA SER A 612 -4.13 8.96 9.99
C SER A 612 -5.01 7.88 10.63
N GLY A 613 -6.33 8.09 10.70
CA GLY A 613 -7.31 7.10 11.16
C GLY A 613 -7.23 5.81 10.34
N VAL A 614 -6.92 5.92 9.05
CA VAL A 614 -6.69 4.80 8.12
C VAL A 614 -5.37 4.06 8.46
N GLU A 615 -4.31 4.79 8.86
CA GLU A 615 -3.03 4.19 9.25
C GLU A 615 -3.10 3.39 10.55
N GLN A 616 -3.73 3.96 11.58
CA GLN A 616 -3.92 3.30 12.86
C GLN A 616 -4.78 2.04 12.69
N SER A 617 -5.76 2.13 11.78
CA SER A 617 -6.60 1.01 11.37
C SER A 617 -5.80 -0.12 10.72
N PHE A 618 -4.79 0.19 9.90
CA PHE A 618 -3.87 -0.83 9.39
C PHE A 618 -3.05 -1.50 10.49
N SER A 619 -2.61 -0.77 11.52
CA SER A 619 -1.91 -1.36 12.66
C SER A 619 -2.83 -2.23 13.53
N LYS A 620 -4.06 -1.78 13.82
CA LYS A 620 -5.08 -2.55 14.56
C LYS A 620 -5.48 -3.82 13.78
N SER A 621 -5.65 -3.72 12.46
CA SER A 621 -5.90 -4.89 11.59
C SER A 621 -4.72 -5.88 11.54
N GLN A 622 -3.46 -5.41 11.59
CA GLN A 622 -2.28 -6.28 11.66
C GLN A 622 -2.19 -7.09 12.95
N TRP A 623 -2.66 -6.56 14.08
CA TRP A 623 -2.79 -7.31 15.33
C TRP A 623 -3.86 -8.41 15.22
N GLY A 624 -4.96 -8.11 14.52
CA GLY A 624 -6.04 -9.08 14.26
C GLY A 624 -5.66 -10.24 13.33
N PHE A 625 -4.87 -9.92 12.29
CA PHE A 625 -4.55 -10.80 11.17
C PHE A 625 -3.03 -11.07 11.04
N GLY A 626 -2.32 -11.12 12.16
CA GLY A 626 -0.87 -11.26 12.23
C GLY A 626 -0.33 -12.50 11.49
N THR A 627 1.00 -12.52 11.28
CA THR A 627 1.74 -13.52 10.49
C THR A 627 1.54 -15.00 10.87
N ARG A 628 0.94 -15.29 12.04
CA ARG A 628 0.60 -16.66 12.49
C ARG A 628 -0.82 -17.12 12.10
N ARG A 629 -1.75 -16.23 11.71
CA ARG A 629 -3.18 -16.54 11.46
C ARG A 629 -3.62 -16.36 9.99
N ASN A 630 -2.67 -16.26 9.06
CA ASN A 630 -2.90 -15.73 7.71
C ASN A 630 -3.54 -16.72 6.72
N SER A 631 -4.80 -17.05 6.96
CA SER A 631 -5.69 -17.77 6.03
C SER A 631 -7.14 -17.25 6.10
N ALA A 632 -7.31 -15.93 6.24
CA ALA A 632 -8.60 -15.29 5.97
C ALA A 632 -8.75 -15.06 4.45
N LEU A 633 -9.87 -15.47 3.88
CA LEU A 633 -10.24 -15.11 2.50
C LEU A 633 -10.36 -13.57 2.38
N HIS A 634 -10.10 -12.99 1.20
CA HIS A 634 -10.26 -11.54 0.94
C HIS A 634 -11.60 -11.01 1.45
N SER A 635 -12.68 -11.78 1.26
CA SER A 635 -14.02 -11.43 1.73
C SER A 635 -14.10 -11.27 3.25
N THR A 636 -13.27 -11.96 4.02
CA THR A 636 -13.26 -11.94 5.49
C THR A 636 -12.41 -10.85 6.09
N GLU A 637 -11.28 -10.52 5.47
CA GLU A 637 -10.47 -9.40 5.94
C GLU A 637 -11.26 -8.08 5.86
N GLU A 638 -12.02 -7.86 4.79
CA GLU A 638 -12.81 -6.63 4.58
C GLU A 638 -13.90 -6.42 5.65
N PHE A 639 -14.78 -7.40 5.90
CA PHE A 639 -15.83 -7.24 6.91
C PHE A 639 -15.29 -7.27 8.34
N SER A 640 -14.18 -7.98 8.60
CA SER A 640 -13.58 -7.97 9.93
C SER A 640 -12.86 -6.66 10.24
N VAL A 641 -12.25 -6.02 9.23
CA VAL A 641 -11.70 -4.67 9.38
C VAL A 641 -12.83 -3.69 9.68
N LYS A 642 -13.96 -3.76 8.98
CA LYS A 642 -15.14 -2.94 9.29
C LYS A 642 -15.63 -3.15 10.73
N ALA A 643 -15.79 -4.40 11.16
CA ALA A 643 -16.21 -4.70 12.53
C ALA A 643 -15.21 -4.16 13.58
N LEU A 644 -13.90 -4.36 13.37
CA LEU A 644 -12.87 -3.94 14.31
C LEU A 644 -12.79 -2.42 14.47
N LEU A 645 -13.07 -1.67 13.40
CA LEU A 645 -12.90 -0.21 13.37
C LEU A 645 -14.17 0.55 13.72
N ASP A 646 -15.32 0.07 13.27
CA ASP A 646 -16.56 0.83 13.33
C ASP A 646 -17.37 0.46 14.59
N LEU A 647 -17.33 -0.79 15.07
CA LEU A 647 -18.10 -1.20 16.27
C LEU A 647 -17.73 -0.44 17.55
N PRO A 648 -16.43 -0.17 17.84
CA PRO A 648 -16.07 0.60 19.04
C PRO A 648 -16.57 2.05 19.01
N ALA A 649 -16.86 2.59 17.82
CA ALA A 649 -17.33 3.96 17.62
C ALA A 649 -18.87 4.09 17.63
N VAL A 650 -19.60 2.99 17.79
CA VAL A 650 -21.08 3.01 17.85
C VAL A 650 -21.52 3.49 19.23
N ALA A 651 -22.25 4.61 19.26
CA ALA A 651 -22.83 5.17 20.48
C ALA A 651 -23.71 4.13 21.20
N ALA A 652 -23.77 4.19 22.52
CA ALA A 652 -24.55 3.24 23.34
C ALA A 652 -26.01 3.15 22.88
N SER A 653 -26.65 4.28 22.58
CA SER A 653 -28.02 4.39 22.06
C SER A 653 -28.25 3.71 20.71
N GLN A 654 -27.20 3.45 19.92
CA GLN A 654 -27.29 2.80 18.61
C GLN A 654 -26.96 1.30 18.66
N LYS A 655 -26.44 0.78 19.78
CA LYS A 655 -26.04 -0.63 19.92
C LYS A 655 -27.22 -1.57 19.76
N ASP A 656 -28.37 -1.26 20.37
CA ASP A 656 -29.57 -2.11 20.27
C ASP A 656 -30.08 -2.21 18.83
N ARG A 657 -30.12 -1.07 18.13
CA ARG A 657 -30.50 -1.02 16.71
C ARG A 657 -29.53 -1.82 15.85
N LEU A 658 -28.22 -1.73 16.12
CA LEU A 658 -27.19 -2.49 15.42
C LEU A 658 -27.33 -4.00 15.63
N ILE A 659 -27.53 -4.44 16.88
CA ILE A 659 -27.72 -5.86 17.23
C ILE A 659 -28.99 -6.41 16.58
N ARG A 660 -30.09 -5.63 16.60
CA ARG A 660 -31.34 -6.00 15.92
C ARG A 660 -31.10 -6.24 14.42
N LEU A 661 -30.41 -5.32 13.73
CA LEU A 661 -30.07 -5.46 12.32
C LEU A 661 -29.11 -6.62 12.03
N ALA A 662 -28.17 -6.91 12.93
CA ALA A 662 -27.26 -8.05 12.81
C ALA A 662 -28.02 -9.39 12.92
N ARG A 663 -28.99 -9.49 13.82
CA ARG A 663 -29.86 -10.67 13.95
C ARG A 663 -30.75 -10.88 12.72
N LEU A 664 -31.31 -9.81 12.14
CA LEU A 664 -32.04 -9.88 10.88
C LEU A 664 -31.14 -10.32 9.70
N THR A 665 -29.90 -9.82 9.67
CA THR A 665 -28.90 -10.23 8.69
C THR A 665 -28.54 -11.70 8.84
N TRP A 666 -28.47 -12.22 10.07
CA TRP A 666 -28.24 -13.63 10.34
C TRP A 666 -29.33 -14.51 9.75
N VAL A 667 -30.60 -14.18 10.04
CA VAL A 667 -31.76 -14.93 9.51
C VAL A 667 -31.73 -14.96 7.98
N SER A 668 -31.42 -13.82 7.37
CA SER A 668 -31.37 -13.66 5.91
C SER A 668 -30.23 -14.47 5.25
N CYS A 669 -29.10 -14.64 5.95
CA CYS A 669 -27.89 -15.24 5.36
C CYS A 669 -27.66 -16.70 5.76
N PHE A 670 -28.04 -17.12 6.98
CA PHE A 670 -27.56 -18.36 7.59
C PHE A 670 -28.65 -19.31 8.10
N GLY A 671 -29.91 -18.86 8.25
CA GLY A 671 -31.00 -19.70 8.75
C GLY A 671 -30.83 -20.12 10.22
N GLN A 672 -31.48 -21.21 10.63
CA GLN A 672 -31.53 -21.62 12.04
C GLN A 672 -30.18 -22.08 12.59
N SER A 673 -29.75 -21.46 13.68
CA SER A 673 -28.61 -21.85 14.50
C SER A 673 -29.02 -22.98 15.42
N ARG A 674 -28.20 -24.04 15.49
CA ARG A 674 -28.28 -25.00 16.61
C ARG A 674 -27.85 -24.26 17.88
N SER A 675 -28.59 -24.43 18.97
CA SER A 675 -28.16 -24.00 20.30
C SER A 675 -26.93 -24.80 20.69
N SER A 676 -25.88 -24.12 21.17
CA SER A 676 -24.88 -24.77 22.01
C SER A 676 -24.78 -23.97 23.30
N THR A 677 -25.30 -24.57 24.36
CA THR A 677 -25.06 -24.22 25.75
C THR A 677 -23.60 -24.57 26.08
N ALA A 678 -22.82 -23.56 26.44
CA ALA A 678 -21.66 -23.65 27.33
C ALA A 678 -21.09 -22.23 27.49
N GLU A 679 -21.42 -21.59 28.61
CA GLU A 679 -20.64 -20.46 29.10
C GLU A 679 -19.28 -20.98 29.58
N ARG A 680 -18.23 -20.26 29.23
CA ARG A 680 -16.91 -20.41 29.86
C ARG A 680 -16.65 -19.10 30.59
N VAL A 681 -16.93 -19.11 31.89
CA VAL A 681 -16.46 -18.11 32.84
C VAL A 681 -14.95 -18.20 32.86
N ASP A 682 -14.26 -17.10 32.55
CA ASP A 682 -12.90 -16.79 32.99
C ASP A 682 -12.44 -15.51 32.28
N LYS A 683 -12.67 -14.36 32.91
CA LYS A 683 -11.91 -13.12 32.66
C LYS A 683 -11.82 -12.35 33.97
N GLY A 684 -10.63 -12.44 34.57
CA GLY A 684 -10.24 -11.67 35.74
C GLY A 684 -10.46 -10.17 35.56
N SER A 685 -10.92 -9.57 36.64
CA SER A 685 -11.06 -8.14 36.86
C SER A 685 -9.69 -7.44 36.79
N LYS A 686 -9.66 -6.26 36.18
CA LYS A 686 -8.50 -5.36 36.27
C LYS A 686 -8.61 -4.58 37.57
N ARG A 687 -7.58 -4.66 38.41
CA ARG A 687 -7.37 -3.76 39.56
C ARG A 687 -7.23 -2.31 39.06
N LYS A 688 -7.96 -1.41 39.71
CA LYS A 688 -7.66 0.03 39.77
C LYS A 688 -6.46 0.23 40.69
N THR A 689 -5.66 1.27 40.43
CA THR A 689 -4.77 1.86 41.42
C THR A 689 -4.94 3.37 41.30
N GLU A 690 -5.23 3.97 42.45
CA GLU A 690 -5.51 5.37 42.70
C GLU A 690 -4.26 6.24 42.49
N ASP A 691 -4.53 7.50 42.16
CA ASP A 691 -3.56 8.59 42.10
C ASP A 691 -3.42 9.18 43.51
N ASP A 692 -2.18 9.44 43.95
CA ASP A 692 -1.88 10.38 45.04
C ASP A 692 -0.96 11.50 44.50
N GLU A 693 -1.39 12.74 44.73
CA GLU A 693 -0.59 13.97 44.71
C GLU A 693 0.24 14.03 46.02
N GLU A 694 1.53 14.40 46.07
CA GLU A 694 2.07 15.76 45.99
C GLU A 694 3.62 15.74 45.88
N ALA A 695 4.19 16.88 45.47
CA ALA A 695 5.60 17.34 45.56
C ALA A 695 6.71 16.74 44.63
N LYS A 696 7.18 17.61 43.70
CA LYS A 696 8.36 17.56 42.79
C LYS A 696 8.37 16.42 41.73
N PRO A 697 8.81 16.65 40.46
CA PRO A 697 8.33 15.88 39.32
C PRO A 697 8.86 14.43 39.27
N ALA A 698 8.10 13.49 39.82
CA ALA A 698 8.48 12.07 39.92
C ALA A 698 8.34 11.25 38.61
N THR A 699 7.89 11.85 37.49
CA THR A 699 7.62 11.12 36.23
C THR A 699 7.96 11.91 34.96
N GLU A 700 8.24 11.22 33.84
CA GLU A 700 8.44 11.81 32.50
C GLU A 700 7.26 12.72 32.10
N ALA A 701 6.03 12.37 32.50
CA ALA A 701 4.84 13.19 32.26
C ALA A 701 4.85 14.50 33.06
N ALA A 702 5.34 14.49 34.30
CA ALA A 702 5.52 15.69 35.11
C ALA A 702 6.63 16.61 34.54
N PHE A 703 7.74 16.03 34.08
CA PHE A 703 8.81 16.77 33.39
C PHE A 703 8.28 17.50 32.15
N LEU A 704 7.57 16.79 31.26
CA LEU A 704 6.98 17.39 30.06
C LEU A 704 5.92 18.45 30.38
N ARG A 705 5.14 18.30 31.46
CA ARG A 705 4.19 19.33 31.91
C ARG A 705 4.90 20.62 32.35
N LYS A 706 5.95 20.51 33.16
CA LYS A 706 6.74 21.67 33.62
C LYS A 706 7.46 22.37 32.46
N ARG A 707 8.04 21.59 31.55
CA ARG A 707 8.64 22.07 30.30
C ARG A 707 7.68 22.95 29.50
N ARG A 708 6.47 22.45 29.26
CA ARG A 708 5.47 23.15 28.44
C ARG A 708 5.01 24.47 29.05
N ARG A 709 5.09 24.63 30.38
CA ARG A 709 4.86 25.92 31.04
C ARG A 709 5.97 26.92 30.71
N GLY A 710 7.24 26.50 30.78
CA GLY A 710 8.38 27.35 30.37
C GLY A 710 8.33 27.75 28.88
N GLU A 711 8.00 26.80 28.01
CA GLU A 711 7.78 27.07 26.58
C GLU A 711 6.67 28.09 26.33
N ALA A 712 5.55 28.01 27.06
CA ALA A 712 4.45 28.98 26.96
C ALA A 712 4.87 30.38 27.43
N LEU A 713 5.69 30.49 28.49
CA LEU A 713 6.23 31.77 28.97
C LEU A 713 7.22 32.41 27.98
N ALA A 714 8.00 31.60 27.24
CA ALA A 714 8.83 32.10 26.14
C ALA A 714 7.99 32.56 24.95
N ALA A 715 6.91 31.85 24.61
CA ALA A 715 6.01 32.23 23.53
C ALA A 715 5.22 33.53 23.83
N GLY A 716 4.71 33.70 25.05
CA GLY A 716 3.95 34.90 25.44
C GLY A 716 4.78 36.19 25.42
N ARG A 717 6.10 36.11 25.69
CA ARG A 717 7.02 37.25 25.58
C ARG A 717 7.26 37.72 24.14
N MET A 718 6.86 36.94 23.14
CA MET A 718 7.03 37.27 21.72
C MET A 718 5.81 37.97 21.10
N GLU A 719 4.61 37.90 21.71
CA GLU A 719 3.37 38.47 21.15
C GLU A 719 3.35 40.02 21.11
N GLY A 720 4.40 40.69 21.61
CA GLY A 720 4.55 42.16 21.60
C GLY A 720 5.63 42.75 20.67
N ASN A 721 6.43 41.93 19.95
CA ASN A 721 7.54 42.44 19.12
C ASN A 721 7.35 42.11 17.62
N SER A 722 7.38 43.15 16.79
CA SER A 722 7.29 43.11 15.32
C SER A 722 8.43 42.30 14.67
N GLU A 723 8.17 41.77 13.46
CA GLU A 723 9.03 40.85 12.69
C GLU A 723 10.51 41.25 12.67
N VAL A 724 11.34 40.57 13.47
CA VAL A 724 12.79 40.72 13.44
C VAL A 724 13.37 39.79 12.36
N ALA A 725 14.06 40.37 11.38
CA ALA A 725 14.78 39.62 10.36
C ALA A 725 15.89 38.76 11.01
N LEU A 726 15.85 37.45 10.77
CA LEU A 726 16.88 36.50 11.20
C LEU A 726 18.19 36.79 10.44
N ASP A 727 19.13 37.48 11.10
CA ASP A 727 20.48 37.69 10.57
C ASP A 727 21.28 36.39 10.71
N LEU A 728 21.43 35.66 9.60
CA LEU A 728 22.03 34.34 9.59
C LEU A 728 23.55 34.48 9.51
N HIS A 729 24.26 33.99 10.52
CA HIS A 729 25.71 33.86 10.46
C HIS A 729 26.13 33.06 9.21
N GLU A 730 26.84 33.68 8.26
CA GLU A 730 27.20 33.10 6.96
C GLU A 730 27.91 31.75 7.06
N GLN A 731 28.60 31.50 8.18
CA GLN A 731 29.35 30.26 8.43
C GLN A 731 28.48 28.99 8.65
N VAL A 732 27.19 29.12 9.02
CA VAL A 732 26.32 27.97 9.31
C VAL A 732 25.42 27.58 8.13
N TRP A 733 25.08 28.54 7.26
CA TRP A 733 24.23 28.28 6.10
C TRP A 733 24.99 27.54 5.01
N THR A 734 24.47 26.40 4.54
CA THR A 734 25.16 25.54 3.56
C THR A 734 24.37 25.42 2.26
N GLN A 735 25.00 24.91 1.20
CA GLN A 735 24.29 24.60 -0.05
C GLN A 735 23.14 23.60 0.14
N LYS A 736 23.18 22.75 1.18
CA LYS A 736 22.07 21.84 1.52
C LYS A 736 20.89 22.58 2.14
N HIS A 737 21.15 23.55 3.01
CA HIS A 737 20.12 24.46 3.54
C HIS A 737 19.44 25.21 2.39
N GLN A 738 20.22 25.77 1.47
CA GLN A 738 19.69 26.48 0.31
C GLN A 738 18.83 25.58 -0.60
N LYS A 739 19.30 24.36 -0.90
CA LYS A 739 18.54 23.39 -1.72
C LYS A 739 17.22 22.98 -1.06
N GLU A 740 17.18 22.83 0.27
CA GLU A 740 15.94 22.52 0.99
C GLU A 740 14.97 23.72 0.99
N LEU A 741 15.47 24.94 1.19
CA LEU A 741 14.66 26.16 1.10
C LEU A 741 14.01 26.31 -0.28
N GLU A 742 14.79 26.17 -1.35
CA GLU A 742 14.29 26.19 -2.73
C GLU A 742 13.26 25.08 -2.98
N PHE A 743 13.47 23.89 -2.42
CA PHE A 743 12.52 22.79 -2.51
C PHE A 743 11.18 23.16 -1.87
N GLN A 744 11.18 23.75 -0.67
CA GLN A 744 9.94 24.17 0.00
C GLN A 744 9.24 25.30 -0.75
N GLN A 745 9.98 26.27 -1.29
CA GLN A 745 9.44 27.34 -2.12
C GLN A 745 8.79 26.81 -3.41
N ARG A 746 9.48 25.93 -4.15
CA ARG A 746 8.92 25.26 -5.34
C ARG A 746 7.66 24.47 -5.01
N LYS A 747 7.66 23.78 -3.85
CA LYS A 747 6.51 23.03 -3.37
C LYS A 747 5.32 23.94 -3.05
N ARG A 748 5.55 25.08 -2.37
CA ARG A 748 4.52 26.11 -2.13
C ARG A 748 3.94 26.65 -3.44
N LYS A 749 4.78 26.90 -4.46
CA LYS A 749 4.32 27.31 -5.80
C LYS A 749 3.44 26.25 -6.47
N MET A 750 3.82 24.98 -6.39
CA MET A 750 2.98 23.87 -6.88
C MET A 750 1.65 23.76 -6.12
N ARG A 751 1.62 24.04 -4.81
CA ARG A 751 0.37 24.10 -4.02
C ARG A 751 -0.53 25.25 -4.46
N LYS A 752 0.06 26.40 -4.77
CA LYS A 752 -0.65 27.58 -5.27
C LYS A 752 -1.34 27.29 -6.62
N LEU A 753 -0.66 26.59 -7.53
CA LEU A 753 -1.27 26.10 -8.78
C LEU A 753 -2.43 25.11 -8.54
N GLN A 754 -2.32 24.25 -7.53
CA GLN A 754 -3.41 23.34 -7.14
C GLN A 754 -4.61 24.14 -6.58
N ALA A 755 -4.38 25.09 -5.67
CA ALA A 755 -5.42 25.95 -5.11
C ALA A 755 -6.12 26.79 -6.20
N PHE A 756 -5.37 27.25 -7.20
CA PHE A 756 -5.94 27.89 -8.39
C PHE A 756 -6.92 26.96 -9.11
N SER A 757 -6.56 25.68 -9.32
CA SER A 757 -7.44 24.69 -9.94
C SER A 757 -8.68 24.31 -9.11
N GLU A 758 -8.63 24.52 -7.80
CA GLU A 758 -9.74 24.30 -6.85
C GLU A 758 -10.64 25.54 -6.69
N ASN A 759 -10.25 26.66 -7.32
CA ASN A 759 -10.87 27.98 -7.23
C ASN A 759 -10.91 28.52 -5.78
N SER A 760 -9.81 28.33 -5.04
CA SER A 760 -9.66 28.79 -3.65
C SER A 760 -8.73 29.99 -3.48
N LEU A 761 -8.10 30.48 -4.55
CA LEU A 761 -7.27 31.70 -4.52
C LEU A 761 -8.12 32.97 -4.61
N LEU A 762 -7.77 33.98 -3.81
CA LEU A 762 -8.29 35.34 -3.95
C LEU A 762 -7.69 36.03 -5.19
N GLN A 763 -8.33 37.08 -5.70
CA GLN A 763 -7.91 37.72 -6.95
C GLN A 763 -6.47 38.24 -6.89
N ARG A 764 -6.09 38.90 -5.80
CA ARG A 764 -4.73 39.38 -5.52
C ARG A 764 -3.67 38.27 -5.41
N GLU A 765 -4.09 37.02 -5.20
CA GLU A 765 -3.17 35.88 -5.07
C GLU A 765 -2.87 35.23 -6.43
N ILE A 766 -3.60 35.59 -7.50
CA ILE A 766 -3.43 35.04 -8.84
C ILE A 766 -2.30 35.82 -9.54
N GLU A 767 -1.22 35.12 -9.89
CA GLU A 767 -0.09 35.69 -10.63
C GLU A 767 -0.31 35.55 -12.14
N ASP A 768 0.21 36.50 -12.92
CA ASP A 768 0.18 36.45 -14.39
C ASP A 768 0.83 35.18 -14.94
N GLY A 769 0.16 34.53 -15.89
CA GLY A 769 0.62 33.25 -16.47
C GLY A 769 0.25 31.99 -15.68
N MET A 770 -0.36 32.08 -14.48
CA MET A 770 -0.87 30.90 -13.75
C MET A 770 -1.90 30.11 -14.53
N GLN A 771 -2.77 30.79 -15.29
CA GLN A 771 -3.75 30.14 -16.16
C GLN A 771 -3.07 29.23 -17.21
N GLN A 772 -2.05 29.73 -17.90
CA GLN A 772 -1.29 28.97 -18.89
C GLN A 772 -0.51 27.80 -18.25
N ALA A 773 0.09 28.00 -17.08
CA ALA A 773 0.81 26.95 -16.34
C ALA A 773 -0.14 25.85 -15.81
N ALA A 774 -1.32 26.21 -15.31
CA ALA A 774 -2.34 25.27 -14.87
C ALA A 774 -2.93 24.46 -16.04
N TRP A 775 -3.12 25.10 -17.20
CA TRP A 775 -3.55 24.44 -18.44
C TRP A 775 -2.47 23.50 -19.01
N ALA A 776 -1.21 23.93 -19.05
CA ALA A 776 -0.08 23.11 -19.48
C ALA A 776 0.11 21.89 -18.57
N GLY A 777 -0.02 22.08 -17.25
CA GLY A 777 -0.06 20.98 -16.29
C GLY A 777 -1.15 19.95 -16.62
N LYS A 778 -2.40 20.40 -16.83
CA LYS A 778 -3.53 19.51 -17.21
C LYS A 778 -3.28 18.74 -18.53
N LYS A 779 -2.66 19.36 -19.54
CA LYS A 779 -2.30 18.69 -20.82
C LYS A 779 -1.22 17.60 -20.63
N VAL A 780 -0.23 17.81 -19.76
CA VAL A 780 0.79 16.79 -19.44
C VAL A 780 0.17 15.57 -18.73
N TYR A 781 -0.92 15.75 -17.98
CA TYR A 781 -1.63 14.66 -17.30
C TYR A 781 -2.67 13.93 -18.17
N LEU A 782 -3.18 14.56 -19.22
CA LEU A 782 -4.14 13.99 -20.17
C LEU A 782 -3.48 13.36 -21.41
N ALA A 783 -2.23 13.71 -21.73
CA ALA A 783 -1.46 13.17 -22.85
C ALA A 783 -0.79 11.80 -22.54
N VAL A 784 -1.56 10.86 -21.99
CA VAL A 784 -1.23 9.43 -22.08
C VAL A 784 -2.24 8.80 -23.04
N PRO A 785 -1.98 8.76 -24.36
CA PRO A 785 -2.93 8.20 -25.29
C PRO A 785 -3.00 6.68 -25.13
N ALA A 786 -4.23 6.18 -25.20
CA ALA A 786 -4.53 4.83 -25.63
C ALA A 786 -3.93 4.57 -27.03
N ASN A 787 -3.63 3.32 -27.33
CA ASN A 787 -3.07 2.94 -28.63
C ASN A 787 -4.01 3.30 -29.80
N MET A 788 -3.40 3.82 -30.88
CA MET A 788 -3.68 3.60 -32.31
C MET A 788 -4.60 4.56 -33.12
N HIS A 789 -4.05 4.95 -34.29
CA HIS A 789 -4.64 5.45 -35.54
C HIS A 789 -5.25 6.87 -35.64
N LEU A 790 -4.46 7.81 -36.16
CA LEU A 790 -4.86 8.65 -37.29
C LEU A 790 -3.61 9.21 -37.99
N VAL A 791 -3.55 8.92 -39.29
CA VAL A 791 -2.62 9.46 -40.28
C VAL A 791 -3.19 10.81 -40.73
N GLN A 792 -2.28 11.74 -41.05
CA GLN A 792 -2.49 13.00 -41.81
C GLN A 792 -3.23 14.17 -41.13
N GLY A 793 -2.60 15.34 -41.29
CA GLY A 793 -3.26 16.65 -41.23
C GLY A 793 -3.10 17.43 -39.93
N ILE A 794 -1.89 17.97 -39.65
CA ILE A 794 -1.65 19.37 -39.19
C ILE A 794 -0.19 19.71 -39.55
N SER A 795 0.06 20.02 -40.82
CA SER A 795 0.96 21.11 -41.17
C SER A 795 0.23 22.43 -40.85
N ASP A 796 0.98 23.47 -40.53
CA ASP A 796 0.51 24.85 -40.32
C ASP A 796 -0.14 25.15 -38.96
N MET A 797 0.72 25.52 -38.00
CA MET A 797 0.62 26.79 -37.24
C MET A 797 1.77 26.83 -36.23
N GLY A 798 2.71 27.73 -36.46
CA GLY A 798 3.88 27.93 -35.59
C GLY A 798 3.53 28.64 -34.30
N LEU A 799 3.87 28.04 -33.14
CA LEU A 799 4.50 28.68 -31.98
C LEU A 799 4.84 27.64 -30.88
N ALA A 800 6.00 27.88 -30.26
CA ALA A 800 6.84 26.99 -29.45
C ALA A 800 6.19 26.16 -28.32
N VAL A 801 6.47 24.84 -28.32
CA VAL A 801 6.36 23.97 -27.12
C VAL A 801 7.77 23.47 -26.74
N THR A 802 8.21 23.80 -25.54
CA THR A 802 9.54 23.50 -24.98
C THR A 802 9.74 22.00 -24.73
N ASN A 803 10.71 21.42 -25.45
CA ASN A 803 11.09 20.02 -25.45
C ASN A 803 12.26 19.74 -24.48
N GLN A 804 12.00 19.22 -23.27
CA GLN A 804 13.09 18.73 -22.38
C GLN A 804 13.73 17.41 -22.85
N GLY A 805 13.24 16.79 -23.94
CA GLY A 805 13.92 15.69 -24.65
C GLY A 805 14.92 16.14 -25.73
N ALA A 806 14.86 17.42 -26.15
CA ALA A 806 15.73 17.94 -27.20
C ALA A 806 17.08 18.48 -26.68
N VAL A 807 17.18 18.80 -25.39
CA VAL A 807 18.42 19.35 -24.80
C VAL A 807 19.53 18.28 -24.70
N LEU A 808 19.19 17.01 -24.46
CA LEU A 808 20.18 15.92 -24.50
C LEU A 808 20.55 15.50 -25.93
N LYS A 809 19.60 15.53 -26.87
CA LYS A 809 19.89 15.27 -28.30
C LYS A 809 20.72 16.39 -28.93
N ARG A 810 20.46 17.66 -28.59
CA ARG A 810 21.24 18.81 -29.06
C ARG A 810 22.62 18.89 -28.42
N ARG A 811 22.81 18.47 -27.16
CA ARG A 811 24.16 18.39 -26.55
C ARG A 811 25.03 17.28 -27.16
N ALA A 812 24.42 16.14 -27.53
CA ALA A 812 25.15 15.08 -28.24
C ALA A 812 25.46 15.44 -29.71
N ALA A 813 24.53 16.11 -30.40
CA ALA A 813 24.74 16.57 -31.77
C ALA A 813 25.68 17.79 -31.86
N ALA A 814 25.66 18.68 -30.87
CA ALA A 814 26.60 19.82 -30.79
C ALA A 814 28.05 19.38 -30.53
N ALA A 815 28.27 18.19 -29.96
CA ALA A 815 29.61 17.62 -29.81
C ALA A 815 30.19 17.07 -31.13
N ILE A 816 29.36 16.83 -32.17
CA ILE A 816 29.75 16.23 -33.45
C ILE A 816 29.52 17.24 -34.59
N LYS A 817 30.10 18.44 -34.45
CA LYS A 817 30.18 19.44 -35.54
C LYS A 817 31.60 19.65 -36.06
N ARG A 818 32.57 18.86 -35.62
CA ARG A 818 34.00 19.18 -35.76
C ARG A 818 34.76 18.01 -36.39
N VAL A 819 35.68 18.38 -37.29
CA VAL A 819 36.51 17.55 -38.16
C VAL A 819 37.01 16.27 -37.47
N LEU A 820 36.82 15.11 -38.11
CA LEU A 820 37.25 13.82 -37.58
C LEU A 820 38.53 13.35 -38.30
N ILE A 821 39.59 13.07 -37.52
CA ILE A 821 40.87 12.61 -38.05
C ILE A 821 41.04 11.10 -37.73
N VAL A 822 41.13 10.27 -38.77
CA VAL A 822 41.16 8.80 -38.64
C VAL A 822 42.40 8.23 -39.35
N SER A 823 43.10 7.29 -38.70
CA SER A 823 44.26 6.64 -39.32
C SER A 823 43.85 5.69 -40.44
N LYS A 824 44.69 5.61 -41.50
CA LYS A 824 44.43 4.78 -42.70
C LYS A 824 44.25 3.28 -42.36
N ALA A 825 44.92 2.79 -41.31
CA ALA A 825 44.81 1.42 -40.83
C ALA A 825 43.46 1.12 -40.13
N CYS A 826 42.90 2.10 -39.41
CA CYS A 826 41.61 1.95 -38.73
C CYS A 826 40.45 2.00 -39.74
N ALA A 827 40.55 2.90 -40.73
CA ALA A 827 39.57 3.05 -41.80
C ALA A 827 39.45 1.80 -42.70
N LYS A 828 40.57 1.15 -43.04
CA LYS A 828 40.59 -0.07 -43.87
C LYS A 828 40.08 -1.33 -43.15
N LYS A 829 40.27 -1.43 -41.82
CA LYS A 829 39.96 -2.66 -41.06
C LYS A 829 38.49 -2.79 -40.61
N CYS A 830 37.65 -1.79 -40.80
CA CYS A 830 36.29 -1.82 -40.26
C CYS A 830 35.22 -1.27 -41.24
N PRO A 831 34.76 -2.06 -42.23
CA PRO A 831 33.67 -1.67 -43.13
C PRO A 831 32.36 -1.35 -42.38
N LYS A 832 32.15 -1.99 -41.22
CA LYS A 832 30.97 -1.82 -40.37
C LYS A 832 30.95 -0.46 -39.64
N PHE A 833 32.11 0.11 -39.30
CA PHE A 833 32.21 1.46 -38.71
C PHE A 833 31.68 2.53 -39.68
N TRP A 834 31.95 2.37 -40.97
CA TRP A 834 31.45 3.26 -42.02
C TRP A 834 29.94 3.13 -42.24
N ARG A 835 29.35 1.93 -42.10
CA ARG A 835 27.88 1.75 -42.12
C ARG A 835 27.20 2.41 -40.93
N PHE A 836 27.79 2.29 -39.74
CA PHE A 836 27.28 2.94 -38.53
C PHE A 836 27.28 4.47 -38.67
N LEU A 837 28.40 5.06 -39.13
CA LEU A 837 28.48 6.50 -39.38
C LEU A 837 27.47 7.00 -40.42
N ARG A 838 27.22 6.22 -41.50
CA ARG A 838 26.19 6.55 -42.50
C ARG A 838 24.76 6.45 -41.93
N SER A 839 24.51 5.50 -41.04
CA SER A 839 23.18 5.31 -40.43
C SER A 839 22.79 6.40 -39.41
N CYS A 840 23.77 7.17 -38.93
CA CYS A 840 23.54 8.24 -37.97
C CYS A 840 23.24 9.60 -38.62
N LEU A 841 23.11 9.67 -39.95
CA LEU A 841 22.89 10.92 -40.69
C LEU A 841 21.57 10.90 -41.48
N PRO A 842 20.91 12.06 -41.66
CA PRO A 842 19.80 12.20 -42.60
C PRO A 842 20.27 11.89 -44.03
N GLU A 843 19.38 11.33 -44.86
CA GLU A 843 19.70 10.68 -46.16
C GLU A 843 20.48 11.55 -47.18
N ASN A 844 20.58 12.87 -46.98
CA ASN A 844 21.13 13.82 -47.96
C ASN A 844 22.58 14.32 -47.69
N HIS A 845 23.27 13.87 -46.64
CA HIS A 845 24.63 14.36 -46.32
C HIS A 845 25.71 13.29 -46.61
N LYS A 846 26.55 13.51 -47.65
CA LYS A 846 27.72 12.67 -47.98
C LYS A 846 29.02 13.33 -47.48
N TRP A 847 29.81 12.61 -46.69
CA TRP A 847 31.18 13.03 -46.35
C TRP A 847 32.08 12.92 -47.59
N THR A 848 32.95 13.91 -47.82
CA THR A 848 34.00 13.85 -48.84
C THR A 848 35.37 13.65 -48.19
N MET A 849 36.16 12.73 -48.72
CA MET A 849 37.54 12.52 -48.27
C MET A 849 38.44 13.49 -49.02
N ALA A 850 38.88 14.57 -48.37
CA ALA A 850 39.82 15.52 -48.96
C ALA A 850 41.26 15.13 -48.57
N LYS A 851 42.15 14.98 -49.57
CA LYS A 851 43.61 14.84 -49.32
C LYS A 851 44.26 16.18 -48.95
N THR A 852 43.59 17.30 -49.22
CA THR A 852 44.22 18.62 -49.37
C THR A 852 44.35 19.45 -48.08
N ALA A 853 43.80 19.01 -46.94
CA ALA A 853 43.82 19.79 -45.69
C ALA A 853 45.07 19.56 -44.80
N LEU A 854 46.11 18.89 -45.30
CA LEU A 854 47.27 18.48 -44.51
C LEU A 854 48.33 19.59 -44.36
N SER A 855 48.39 20.58 -45.26
CA SER A 855 49.33 21.70 -45.16
C SER A 855 48.87 22.77 -44.14
N ALA A 856 47.58 23.13 -44.14
CA ALA A 856 47.01 24.12 -43.22
C ALA A 856 47.10 23.70 -41.74
N ILE A 857 46.81 22.42 -41.45
CA ILE A 857 46.86 21.88 -40.08
C ILE A 857 48.31 21.77 -39.58
N ARG A 858 49.28 21.62 -40.49
CA ARG A 858 50.72 21.60 -40.15
C ARG A 858 51.23 22.97 -39.71
N ALA A 859 50.77 24.05 -40.34
CA ALA A 859 51.14 25.42 -39.98
C ALA A 859 50.61 25.82 -38.59
N ALA A 860 49.44 25.33 -38.18
CA ALA A 860 48.81 25.71 -36.91
C ALA A 860 49.27 24.92 -35.67
N HIS A 861 49.78 23.68 -35.81
CA HIS A 861 49.92 22.77 -34.65
C HIS A 861 51.22 21.96 -34.54
N GLY A 862 52.24 22.24 -35.36
CA GLY A 862 53.66 21.97 -35.05
C GLY A 862 54.16 20.51 -34.86
N ARG A 863 53.33 19.49 -34.65
CA ARG A 863 53.79 18.10 -34.42
C ARG A 863 52.82 17.05 -34.95
N PHE A 864 53.05 16.57 -36.17
CA PHE A 864 52.44 15.31 -36.65
C PHE A 864 53.46 14.46 -37.44
N PRO A 865 53.58 13.15 -37.15
CA PRO A 865 54.53 12.28 -37.83
C PRO A 865 54.15 12.04 -39.30
N LYS A 866 55.18 11.89 -40.15
CA LYS A 866 55.16 12.20 -41.60
C LYS A 866 54.20 11.40 -42.50
N LYS A 867 53.53 10.31 -42.12
CA LYS A 867 52.72 9.52 -43.09
C LYS A 867 51.48 8.84 -42.46
N ASN A 868 50.34 8.92 -43.17
CA ASN A 868 49.12 8.08 -43.08
C ASN A 868 47.94 8.48 -42.14
N VAL A 869 47.32 9.65 -42.38
CA VAL A 869 46.05 10.02 -41.73
C VAL A 869 45.05 10.62 -42.73
N TRP A 870 43.76 10.34 -42.58
CA TRP A 870 42.68 10.96 -43.36
C TRP A 870 41.85 11.90 -42.49
N VAL A 871 41.41 13.01 -43.09
CA VAL A 871 40.58 14.04 -42.45
C VAL A 871 39.22 14.02 -43.13
N VAL A 872 38.16 13.92 -42.33
CA VAL A 872 36.78 13.76 -42.82
C VAL A 872 35.98 15.00 -42.40
N VAL A 873 35.50 15.76 -43.39
CA VAL A 873 34.83 17.07 -43.23
C VAL A 873 33.42 17.04 -43.84
N LEU A 874 32.47 17.73 -43.22
CA LEU A 874 31.08 17.81 -43.70
C LEU A 874 31.03 18.50 -45.08
N PRO A 875 30.10 18.09 -45.96
CA PRO A 875 29.93 18.74 -47.25
C PRO A 875 29.46 20.18 -47.06
N GLY A 876 30.19 21.16 -47.63
CA GLY A 876 29.87 22.59 -47.56
C GLY A 876 31.02 23.48 -47.12
N GLN A 877 32.08 22.93 -46.52
CA GLN A 877 33.29 23.69 -46.15
C GLN A 877 34.46 23.21 -47.01
N ARG A 878 34.63 23.86 -48.17
CA ARG A 878 35.67 23.52 -49.16
C ARG A 878 36.82 24.52 -49.21
N ASN A 879 36.68 25.72 -48.63
CA ASN A 879 37.68 26.77 -48.74
C ASN A 879 38.65 26.78 -47.55
N HIS A 880 39.92 27.08 -47.85
CA HIS A 880 41.05 27.03 -46.92
C HIS A 880 40.90 27.97 -45.71
N GLN A 881 40.09 29.03 -45.84
CA GLN A 881 39.85 30.03 -44.79
C GLN A 881 38.88 29.53 -43.69
N ASP A 882 37.93 28.64 -44.00
CA ASP A 882 36.94 28.14 -43.02
C ASP A 882 37.55 27.22 -41.95
N ILE A 883 38.76 26.71 -42.21
CA ILE A 883 39.40 25.66 -41.41
C ILE A 883 40.35 26.26 -40.35
N GLN A 884 40.85 27.49 -40.54
CA GLN A 884 41.87 28.09 -39.68
C GLN A 884 41.38 28.53 -38.27
N GLY A 885 40.07 28.48 -38.00
CA GLY A 885 39.48 28.93 -36.72
C GLY A 885 38.92 27.85 -35.78
N LEU A 886 39.15 26.55 -36.04
CA LEU A 886 38.43 25.48 -35.31
C LEU A 886 39.18 24.99 -34.05
N PRO A 887 38.63 25.10 -32.81
CA PRO A 887 39.45 25.01 -31.60
C PRO A 887 39.71 23.59 -31.04
N ASN A 888 39.36 22.49 -31.70
CA ASN A 888 39.52 21.15 -31.09
C ASN A 888 39.61 20.02 -32.12
N VAL A 889 40.77 19.35 -32.20
CA VAL A 889 41.03 18.16 -33.04
C VAL A 889 41.12 16.92 -32.15
N PHE A 890 40.29 15.90 -32.40
CA PHE A 890 40.36 14.61 -31.68
C PHE A 890 41.12 13.56 -32.50
N THR A 891 42.18 12.98 -31.91
CA THR A 891 42.92 11.85 -32.50
C THR A 891 42.73 10.57 -31.69
N MET A 892 42.17 9.52 -32.30
CA MET A 892 42.13 8.17 -31.70
C MET A 892 43.38 7.38 -32.08
N ARG A 893 44.30 7.20 -31.14
CA ARG A 893 45.39 6.21 -31.24
C ARG A 893 45.09 5.04 -30.30
N SER A 894 44.94 3.86 -30.89
CA SER A 894 44.79 2.52 -30.29
C SER A 894 43.62 2.28 -29.32
N LEU A 895 42.63 1.49 -29.76
CA LEU A 895 41.65 0.82 -28.89
C LEU A 895 42.00 -0.67 -28.77
N PRO A 896 42.04 -1.26 -27.55
CA PRO A 896 42.33 -2.69 -27.38
C PRO A 896 41.18 -3.57 -27.92
N LYS A 897 41.54 -4.75 -28.46
CA LYS A 897 40.65 -5.75 -29.12
C LYS A 897 39.31 -6.02 -28.39
N ARG A 898 39.22 -5.81 -27.07
CA ARG A 898 37.97 -5.99 -26.28
C ARG A 898 36.85 -4.99 -26.58
N ILE A 899 37.16 -3.77 -27.04
CA ILE A 899 36.13 -2.76 -27.34
C ILE A 899 35.55 -2.93 -28.75
N CYS A 900 36.29 -3.55 -29.68
CA CYS A 900 35.77 -3.85 -31.02
C CYS A 900 34.54 -4.78 -30.99
N ASN A 901 34.44 -5.68 -30.00
CA ASN A 901 33.27 -6.58 -29.84
C ASN A 901 32.02 -5.89 -29.25
N SER A 902 32.14 -4.64 -28.79
CA SER A 902 30.99 -3.88 -28.26
C SER A 902 30.10 -3.26 -29.35
N PHE A 903 30.50 -3.37 -30.62
CA PHE A 903 29.77 -2.86 -31.78
C PHE A 903 29.07 -3.94 -32.61
N ASP A 904 28.99 -5.18 -32.13
CA ASP A 904 28.22 -6.24 -32.79
C ASP A 904 26.79 -6.29 -32.20
N PRO A 905 25.75 -5.94 -32.99
CA PRO A 905 24.35 -6.15 -32.61
C PRO A 905 23.97 -7.61 -32.87
N GLY A 906 23.74 -8.38 -31.80
CA GLY A 906 23.31 -9.78 -31.86
C GLY A 906 23.75 -10.59 -30.64
N LEU A 907 22.99 -11.62 -30.28
CA LEU A 907 23.42 -12.61 -29.28
C LEU A 907 24.49 -13.52 -29.90
N SER A 908 25.74 -13.40 -29.47
CA SER A 908 26.81 -14.28 -29.94
C SER A 908 27.10 -15.40 -28.94
N ARG A 909 27.03 -15.11 -27.62
CA ARG A 909 27.44 -16.03 -26.57
C ARG A 909 26.45 -16.07 -25.40
N SER A 910 26.06 -17.27 -24.98
CA SER A 910 25.19 -17.53 -23.84
C SER A 910 25.88 -18.42 -22.81
N GLY A 911 25.62 -18.17 -21.53
CA GLY A 911 26.04 -19.03 -20.43
C GLY A 911 24.87 -19.34 -19.51
N SER A 912 24.81 -20.58 -19.04
CA SER A 912 23.71 -21.04 -18.17
C SER A 912 24.26 -21.76 -16.93
N ALA A 913 23.66 -21.50 -15.76
CA ALA A 913 24.06 -22.15 -14.51
C ALA A 913 22.87 -22.59 -13.65
N LEU A 914 22.96 -23.80 -13.10
CA LEU A 914 21.99 -24.44 -12.20
C LEU A 914 20.64 -24.74 -12.85
N THR A 915 20.61 -24.82 -14.18
CA THR A 915 19.41 -24.82 -15.05
C THR A 915 18.77 -26.19 -15.26
N CYS A 916 19.34 -27.27 -14.71
CA CYS A 916 18.86 -28.65 -14.86
C CYS A 916 18.77 -29.10 -16.32
N LEU A 917 17.63 -28.94 -16.99
CA LEU A 917 17.46 -29.30 -18.43
C LEU A 917 17.85 -28.17 -19.40
N ASP A 918 18.34 -27.05 -18.87
CA ASP A 918 18.60 -25.81 -19.61
C ASP A 918 17.45 -25.39 -20.52
N SER A 919 16.27 -25.20 -19.92
CA SER A 919 15.07 -24.73 -20.60
C SER A 919 15.27 -23.39 -21.33
N ALA A 920 16.24 -22.59 -20.90
CA ALA A 920 16.60 -21.34 -21.55
C ALA A 920 17.31 -21.58 -22.88
N TRP A 921 18.26 -22.53 -22.93
CA TRP A 921 18.91 -22.91 -24.18
C TRP A 921 17.94 -23.58 -25.17
N LEU A 922 17.03 -24.43 -24.68
CA LEU A 922 15.93 -24.96 -25.52
C LEU A 922 15.07 -23.83 -26.10
N ALA A 923 14.74 -22.82 -25.31
CA ALA A 923 14.00 -21.65 -25.81
C ALA A 923 14.80 -20.89 -26.89
N LEU A 924 16.11 -20.70 -26.72
CA LEU A 924 16.97 -20.05 -27.72
C LEU A 924 17.03 -20.85 -29.03
N LYS A 925 17.12 -22.19 -28.96
CA LYS A 925 17.03 -23.08 -30.12
C LYS A 925 15.70 -22.91 -30.85
N ARG A 926 14.58 -22.86 -30.14
CA ARG A 926 13.24 -22.63 -30.72
C ARG A 926 13.09 -21.26 -31.38
N MET A 927 13.74 -20.23 -30.80
CA MET A 927 13.81 -18.89 -31.38
C MET A 927 14.73 -18.83 -32.61
N LYS A 928 15.42 -19.93 -32.96
CA LYS A 928 16.40 -20.01 -34.06
C LYS A 928 17.50 -18.94 -33.96
N VAL A 929 17.88 -18.57 -32.74
CA VAL A 929 18.94 -17.58 -32.51
C VAL A 929 20.29 -18.25 -32.75
N LYS A 930 21.09 -17.68 -33.64
CA LYS A 930 22.48 -18.10 -33.87
C LYS A 930 23.35 -17.65 -32.69
N ALA A 931 23.48 -18.49 -31.68
CA ALA A 931 24.31 -18.25 -30.50
C ALA A 931 25.14 -19.48 -30.16
N GLN A 932 26.21 -19.26 -29.40
CA GLN A 932 27.06 -20.32 -28.85
C GLN A 932 26.82 -20.48 -27.34
N LEU A 933 26.70 -21.73 -26.86
CA LEU A 933 26.58 -22.02 -25.44
C LEU A 933 27.98 -22.23 -24.84
N CYS A 934 28.56 -21.15 -24.31
CA CYS A 934 29.94 -21.15 -23.84
C CYS A 934 30.17 -22.02 -22.61
N PHE A 935 29.18 -22.09 -21.71
CA PHE A 935 29.24 -23.03 -20.61
C PHE A 935 27.87 -23.42 -20.08
N ASN A 936 27.82 -24.62 -19.51
CA ASN A 936 26.79 -25.07 -18.57
C ASN A 936 27.39 -25.37 -17.21
N SER A 937 26.57 -25.31 -16.16
CA SER A 937 26.97 -25.74 -14.83
C SER A 937 25.80 -26.38 -14.09
N ASP A 938 25.95 -27.64 -13.70
CA ASP A 938 24.98 -28.36 -12.86
C ASP A 938 25.68 -29.52 -12.14
N SER A 939 25.34 -29.75 -10.88
CA SER A 939 25.97 -30.80 -10.06
C SER A 939 25.32 -32.17 -10.21
N ASP A 940 24.18 -32.26 -10.91
CA ASP A 940 23.50 -33.53 -11.16
C ASP A 940 24.15 -34.25 -12.36
N ALA A 941 24.81 -35.37 -12.09
CA ALA A 941 25.53 -36.16 -13.09
C ALA A 941 24.64 -36.60 -14.27
N ASN A 942 23.34 -36.83 -14.02
CA ASN A 942 22.42 -37.20 -15.10
C ASN A 942 22.05 -35.98 -15.96
N CYS A 943 21.97 -34.78 -15.36
CA CYS A 943 21.82 -33.55 -16.15
C CYS A 943 23.07 -33.32 -17.00
N LYS A 944 24.27 -33.52 -16.45
CA LYS A 944 25.53 -33.43 -17.21
C LYS A 944 25.52 -34.30 -18.46
N LYS A 945 25.30 -35.62 -18.30
CA LYS A 945 25.24 -36.58 -19.42
C LYS A 945 24.26 -36.10 -20.51
N LEU A 946 23.05 -35.74 -20.08
CA LEU A 946 21.99 -35.33 -21.00
C LEU A 946 22.30 -34.01 -21.73
N LEU A 947 22.78 -32.99 -21.01
CA LEU A 947 23.09 -31.68 -21.60
C LEU A 947 24.33 -31.75 -22.51
N GLN A 948 25.32 -32.57 -22.18
CA GLN A 948 26.48 -32.80 -23.05
C GLN A 948 26.07 -33.40 -24.40
N LYS A 949 25.12 -34.35 -24.39
CA LYS A 949 24.57 -34.93 -25.62
C LYS A 949 23.70 -33.97 -26.41
N ILE A 950 22.72 -33.33 -25.74
CA ILE A 950 21.66 -32.57 -26.42
C ILE A 950 22.08 -31.13 -26.74
N HIS A 951 22.79 -30.48 -25.83
CA HIS A 951 23.13 -29.05 -25.95
C HIS A 951 24.56 -28.79 -26.38
N LYS A 952 25.47 -29.76 -26.18
CA LYS A 952 26.89 -29.69 -26.57
C LYS A 952 27.55 -28.36 -26.14
N PRO A 953 27.51 -27.99 -24.84
CA PRO A 953 28.17 -26.77 -24.36
C PRO A 953 29.70 -26.87 -24.55
N GLU A 954 30.37 -25.74 -24.78
CA GLU A 954 31.84 -25.72 -24.93
C GLU A 954 32.55 -26.15 -23.64
N ALA A 955 31.99 -25.76 -22.49
CA ALA A 955 32.47 -26.18 -21.17
C ALA A 955 31.32 -26.62 -20.27
N PHE A 956 31.58 -27.60 -19.40
CA PHE A 956 30.63 -28.04 -18.38
C PHE A 956 31.28 -28.01 -17.00
N HIS A 957 30.61 -27.39 -16.02
CA HIS A 957 31.11 -27.26 -14.65
C HIS A 957 30.21 -27.95 -13.64
N ASP A 958 30.73 -28.97 -12.95
CA ASP A 958 29.97 -29.77 -12.00
C ASP A 958 29.61 -28.98 -10.73
N ASP A 959 30.54 -28.20 -10.18
CA ASP A 959 30.27 -27.32 -9.04
C ASP A 959 30.41 -25.84 -9.43
N ILE A 960 29.33 -25.07 -9.24
CA ILE A 960 29.33 -23.63 -9.45
C ILE A 960 30.31 -22.90 -8.52
N ALA A 961 30.64 -23.46 -7.36
CA ALA A 961 31.59 -22.87 -6.42
C ALA A 961 33.04 -22.99 -6.90
N ALA A 962 33.35 -24.02 -7.69
CA ALA A 962 34.68 -24.26 -8.26
C ALA A 962 34.97 -23.40 -9.51
N ARG A 963 33.95 -22.74 -10.05
CA ARG A 963 34.08 -21.89 -11.22
C ARG A 963 34.95 -20.67 -10.94
N LYS A 964 35.77 -20.31 -11.93
CA LYS A 964 36.65 -19.13 -11.90
C LYS A 964 36.17 -18.16 -12.98
N PRO A 965 35.23 -17.24 -12.67
CA PRO A 965 34.63 -16.38 -13.68
C PRO A 965 35.65 -15.59 -14.51
N GLN A 966 36.81 -15.23 -13.97
CA GLN A 966 37.83 -14.45 -14.70
C GLN A 966 38.47 -15.21 -15.87
N SER A 967 38.57 -16.54 -15.78
CA SER A 967 39.17 -17.37 -16.83
C SER A 967 38.14 -17.90 -17.84
N GLU A 968 36.85 -17.69 -17.57
CA GLU A 968 35.77 -18.12 -18.46
C GLU A 968 35.55 -17.13 -19.61
N GLN A 969 35.06 -17.66 -20.73
CA GLN A 969 34.72 -16.88 -21.91
C GLN A 969 33.57 -15.89 -21.61
N TYR A 970 33.68 -14.69 -22.18
CA TYR A 970 32.63 -13.68 -22.06
C TYR A 970 31.31 -14.16 -22.67
N VAL A 971 30.20 -13.87 -21.98
CA VAL A 971 28.84 -14.16 -22.44
C VAL A 971 27.98 -12.89 -22.48
N ASP A 972 27.14 -12.78 -23.51
CA ASP A 972 26.18 -11.69 -23.67
C ASP A 972 24.92 -11.90 -22.82
N LEU A 973 24.46 -13.15 -22.74
CA LEU A 973 23.31 -13.59 -21.95
C LEU A 973 23.77 -14.57 -20.86
N TYR A 974 23.36 -14.29 -19.62
CA TYR A 974 23.57 -15.21 -18.50
C TYR A 974 22.23 -15.62 -17.87
N VAL A 975 21.92 -16.92 -17.89
CA VAL A 975 20.71 -17.45 -17.25
C VAL A 975 21.10 -18.30 -16.04
N THR A 976 20.42 -18.07 -14.91
CA THR A 976 20.73 -18.82 -13.69
C THR A 976 19.48 -19.17 -12.89
N THR A 977 19.41 -20.38 -12.37
CA THR A 977 18.26 -20.86 -11.59
C THR A 977 18.71 -21.50 -10.27
N PRO A 978 19.17 -20.70 -9.29
CA PRO A 978 19.71 -21.24 -8.05
C PRO A 978 18.71 -22.12 -7.28
N PRO A 979 19.19 -23.14 -6.53
CA PRO A 979 18.34 -24.09 -5.82
C PRO A 979 17.19 -23.46 -5.04
N CYS A 980 15.96 -23.88 -5.35
CA CYS A 980 14.76 -23.28 -4.78
C CYS A 980 14.33 -23.86 -3.43
N GLN A 981 14.88 -25.01 -3.01
CA GLN A 981 14.50 -25.74 -1.79
C GLN A 981 14.57 -24.86 -0.52
N PRO A 982 15.60 -24.01 -0.32
CA PRO A 982 15.68 -23.09 0.82
C PRO A 982 14.57 -22.03 0.87
N PHE A 983 13.94 -21.78 -0.28
CA PHE A 983 12.92 -20.73 -0.47
C PHE A 983 11.51 -21.30 -0.72
N SER A 984 11.40 -22.60 -0.99
CA SER A 984 10.17 -23.27 -1.39
C SER A 984 9.13 -23.35 -0.27
N MET A 985 7.86 -23.30 -0.68
CA MET A 985 6.72 -23.45 0.21
C MET A 985 6.66 -24.85 0.85
N ALA A 986 7.15 -25.85 0.13
CA ALA A 986 7.26 -27.26 0.55
C ALA A 986 8.57 -27.57 1.32
N GLY A 987 9.49 -26.61 1.46
CA GLY A 987 10.75 -26.78 2.21
C GLY A 987 10.75 -26.13 3.59
N GLN A 988 11.90 -26.20 4.28
CA GLN A 988 12.11 -25.61 5.63
C GLN A 988 12.20 -24.07 5.63
N LYS A 989 12.26 -23.44 4.45
CA LYS A 989 12.26 -21.96 4.28
C LYS A 989 13.43 -21.28 5.02
N LYS A 990 14.59 -21.93 5.10
CA LYS A 990 15.80 -21.41 5.78
C LYS A 990 16.50 -20.28 4.99
N GLY A 991 16.15 -20.08 3.72
CA GLY A 991 16.71 -19.01 2.88
C GLY A 991 18.23 -19.12 2.76
N LEU A 992 18.94 -18.00 2.92
CA LEU A 992 20.41 -17.97 2.86
C LEU A 992 21.11 -18.68 4.04
N LYS A 993 20.36 -19.06 5.09
CA LYS A 993 20.91 -19.89 6.19
C LYS A 993 21.08 -21.36 5.78
N ASP A 994 20.49 -21.78 4.67
CA ASP A 994 20.72 -23.10 4.08
C ASP A 994 21.94 -23.01 3.15
N LYS A 995 22.87 -23.99 3.22
CA LYS A 995 24.08 -24.02 2.36
C LYS A 995 23.72 -23.90 0.88
N ARG A 996 22.62 -24.53 0.45
CA ARG A 996 22.12 -24.47 -0.94
C ARG A 996 21.64 -23.08 -1.34
N GLY A 997 21.12 -22.31 -0.37
CA GLY A 997 20.66 -20.94 -0.59
C GLY A 997 21.83 -19.96 -0.79
N GLN A 998 23.01 -20.30 -0.26
CA GLN A 998 24.23 -19.50 -0.42
C GLN A 998 24.80 -19.58 -1.83
N LEU A 999 24.44 -20.61 -2.63
CA LEU A 999 24.92 -20.76 -4.00
C LEU A 999 24.56 -19.57 -4.91
N LEU A 1000 23.51 -18.81 -4.55
CA LEU A 1000 23.15 -17.54 -5.19
C LEU A 1000 24.34 -16.56 -5.28
N LYS A 1001 25.26 -16.58 -4.31
CA LYS A 1001 26.41 -15.68 -4.27
C LYS A 1001 27.35 -15.89 -5.47
N PHE A 1002 27.48 -17.12 -5.97
CA PHE A 1002 28.34 -17.44 -7.12
C PHE A 1002 27.77 -16.89 -8.42
N SER A 1003 26.44 -16.94 -8.61
CA SER A 1003 25.79 -16.26 -9.74
C SER A 1003 25.99 -14.75 -9.71
N VAL A 1004 25.98 -14.12 -8.52
CA VAL A 1004 26.27 -12.68 -8.38
C VAL A 1004 27.75 -12.38 -8.65
N ALA A 1005 28.65 -13.23 -8.17
CA ALA A 1005 30.08 -13.11 -8.42
C ALA A 1005 30.40 -13.17 -9.92
N PHE A 1006 29.79 -14.11 -10.65
CA PHE A 1006 29.91 -14.20 -12.11
C PHE A 1006 29.47 -12.91 -12.80
N VAL A 1007 28.26 -12.40 -12.49
CA VAL A 1007 27.74 -11.15 -13.09
C VAL A 1007 28.64 -9.95 -12.77
N SER A 1008 29.18 -9.88 -11.55
CA SER A 1008 30.11 -8.81 -11.14
C SER A 1008 31.39 -8.79 -11.98
N ARG A 1009 31.93 -9.97 -12.30
CA ARG A 1009 33.20 -10.13 -13.04
C ARG A 1009 33.01 -10.03 -14.55
N GLN A 1010 32.05 -10.78 -15.11
CA GLN A 1010 31.84 -10.91 -16.55
C GLN A 1010 30.93 -9.83 -17.15
N LYS A 1011 30.14 -9.16 -16.32
CA LYS A 1011 29.18 -8.11 -16.73
C LYS A 1011 28.39 -8.44 -18.02
N PRO A 1012 27.62 -9.55 -18.09
CA PRO A 1012 26.78 -9.88 -19.26
C PRO A 1012 25.83 -8.75 -19.65
N ARG A 1013 25.47 -8.61 -20.93
CA ARG A 1013 24.51 -7.58 -21.39
C ARG A 1013 23.12 -7.81 -20.77
N VAL A 1014 22.69 -9.08 -20.71
CA VAL A 1014 21.40 -9.50 -20.13
C VAL A 1014 21.62 -10.63 -19.13
N VAL A 1015 20.97 -10.51 -17.97
CA VAL A 1015 20.95 -11.55 -16.93
C VAL A 1015 19.50 -11.91 -16.62
N VAL A 1016 19.18 -13.21 -16.63
CA VAL A 1016 17.87 -13.72 -16.22
C VAL A 1016 18.05 -14.70 -15.07
N LEU A 1017 17.48 -14.36 -13.92
CA LEU A 1017 17.43 -15.24 -12.76
C LEU A 1017 15.99 -15.72 -12.53
N GLU A 1018 15.82 -17.03 -12.37
CA GLU A 1018 14.53 -17.63 -12.02
C GLU A 1018 14.56 -18.25 -10.61
N ASN A 1019 13.40 -18.24 -9.95
CA ASN A 1019 13.17 -19.03 -8.74
C ASN A 1019 11.67 -19.30 -8.50
N VAL A 1020 11.34 -20.03 -7.43
CA VAL A 1020 9.93 -20.24 -7.01
C VAL A 1020 9.24 -18.93 -6.64
N ALA A 1021 7.91 -18.84 -6.84
CA ALA A 1021 7.12 -17.64 -6.50
C ALA A 1021 7.30 -17.18 -5.04
N MET A 1022 7.56 -18.11 -4.11
CA MET A 1022 7.84 -17.78 -2.71
C MET A 1022 9.10 -16.94 -2.51
N PHE A 1023 10.04 -16.94 -3.44
CA PHE A 1023 11.23 -16.08 -3.42
C PHE A 1023 10.87 -14.58 -3.41
N ALA A 1024 9.71 -14.22 -3.98
CA ALA A 1024 9.15 -12.86 -3.94
C ALA A 1024 8.41 -12.53 -2.63
N SER A 1025 8.23 -13.50 -1.72
CA SER A 1025 7.46 -13.32 -0.48
C SER A 1025 8.15 -12.36 0.48
N LYS A 1026 7.37 -11.80 1.43
CA LYS A 1026 7.90 -10.90 2.47
C LYS A 1026 9.11 -11.49 3.22
N LYS A 1027 9.12 -12.81 3.45
CA LYS A 1027 10.21 -13.51 4.14
C LYS A 1027 11.54 -13.41 3.41
N PHE A 1028 11.53 -13.49 2.07
CA PHE A 1028 12.74 -13.47 1.24
C PHE A 1028 12.93 -12.13 0.48
N LYS A 1029 12.05 -11.15 0.70
CA LYS A 1029 12.17 -9.78 0.19
C LYS A 1029 13.52 -9.10 0.49
N PRO A 1030 14.17 -9.33 1.64
CA PRO A 1030 15.53 -8.83 1.87
C PRO A 1030 16.55 -9.39 0.87
N VAL A 1031 16.43 -10.67 0.51
CA VAL A 1031 17.33 -11.35 -0.45
C VAL A 1031 17.13 -10.77 -1.86
N THR A 1032 15.89 -10.68 -2.34
CA THR A 1032 15.59 -10.13 -3.67
C THR A 1032 15.95 -8.65 -3.79
N ARG A 1033 15.71 -7.84 -2.75
CA ARG A 1033 16.17 -6.43 -2.70
C ARG A 1033 17.68 -6.31 -2.61
N GLY A 1034 18.36 -7.25 -1.96
CA GLY A 1034 19.83 -7.30 -1.90
C GLY A 1034 20.41 -7.55 -3.29
N LEU A 1035 19.86 -8.54 -3.99
CA LEU A 1035 20.22 -8.90 -5.36
C LEU A 1035 20.01 -7.74 -6.35
N GLN A 1036 18.83 -7.11 -6.32
CA GLN A 1036 18.54 -5.93 -7.15
C GLN A 1036 19.49 -4.76 -6.84
N ARG A 1037 19.84 -4.55 -5.56
CA ARG A 1037 20.80 -3.51 -5.18
C ARG A 1037 22.21 -3.83 -5.67
N ALA A 1038 22.65 -5.09 -5.57
CA ALA A 1038 23.94 -5.53 -6.08
C ALA A 1038 24.04 -5.31 -7.59
N PHE A 1039 23.05 -5.76 -8.36
CA PHE A 1039 23.02 -5.56 -9.81
C PHE A 1039 22.92 -4.09 -10.21
N LYS A 1040 22.11 -3.27 -9.52
CA LYS A 1040 22.06 -1.81 -9.77
C LYS A 1040 23.40 -1.13 -9.53
N LYS A 1041 24.14 -1.51 -8.48
CA LYS A 1041 25.50 -1.02 -8.22
C LYS A 1041 26.48 -1.41 -9.33
N LEU A 1042 26.29 -2.58 -9.95
CA LEU A 1042 27.07 -3.06 -11.08
C LEU A 1042 26.67 -2.43 -12.42
N GLY A 1043 25.75 -1.46 -12.43
CA GLY A 1043 25.34 -0.76 -13.64
C GLY A 1043 24.18 -1.40 -14.40
N TYR A 1044 23.36 -2.23 -13.74
CA TYR A 1044 22.16 -2.84 -14.36
C TYR A 1044 20.87 -2.11 -14.01
N VAL A 1045 19.91 -2.17 -14.94
CA VAL A 1045 18.50 -1.90 -14.69
C VAL A 1045 17.80 -3.24 -14.42
N CYS A 1046 17.13 -3.36 -13.28
CA CYS A 1046 16.54 -4.62 -12.83
C CYS A 1046 15.01 -4.59 -12.82
N PHE A 1047 14.40 -5.61 -13.38
CA PHE A 1047 12.96 -5.86 -13.46
C PHE A 1047 12.66 -7.19 -12.75
N ALA A 1048 11.67 -7.22 -11.85
CA ALA A 1048 11.29 -8.47 -11.20
C ALA A 1048 9.77 -8.70 -11.22
N ARG A 1049 9.32 -9.91 -11.54
CA ARG A 1049 7.89 -10.27 -11.60
C ARG A 1049 7.68 -11.76 -11.37
N VAL A 1050 6.52 -12.12 -10.83
CA VAL A 1050 6.07 -13.52 -10.79
C VAL A 1050 5.15 -13.76 -11.99
N LEU A 1051 5.47 -14.75 -12.81
CA LEU A 1051 4.71 -15.18 -13.98
C LEU A 1051 4.17 -16.60 -13.78
N ASN A 1052 3.09 -16.95 -14.45
CA ASN A 1052 2.47 -18.29 -14.39
C ASN A 1052 2.53 -18.95 -15.76
N SER A 1053 3.09 -20.16 -15.86
CA SER A 1053 3.21 -20.88 -17.14
C SER A 1053 1.86 -21.15 -17.83
N ALA A 1054 0.78 -21.25 -17.06
CA ALA A 1054 -0.58 -21.41 -17.61
C ALA A 1054 -1.01 -20.27 -18.54
N ASP A 1055 -0.38 -19.10 -18.42
CA ASP A 1055 -0.67 -17.93 -19.26
C ASP A 1055 0.10 -17.97 -20.59
N PHE A 1056 0.99 -18.95 -20.79
CA PHE A 1056 1.91 -19.07 -21.92
C PHE A 1056 1.76 -20.41 -22.65
N LYS A 1057 0.52 -20.84 -22.90
CA LYS A 1057 0.20 -22.08 -23.65
C LYS A 1057 0.81 -23.37 -23.06
N VAL A 1058 1.00 -23.41 -21.74
CA VAL A 1058 1.38 -24.62 -21.00
C VAL A 1058 0.19 -25.08 -20.18
N SER A 1059 -0.18 -26.36 -20.25
CA SER A 1059 -1.29 -26.95 -19.50
C SER A 1059 -0.98 -27.17 -18.00
N GLN A 1060 -0.04 -26.39 -17.45
CA GLN A 1060 0.41 -26.47 -16.06
C GLN A 1060 0.38 -25.10 -15.37
N ALA A 1061 -0.21 -25.03 -14.18
CA ALA A 1061 -0.13 -23.86 -13.30
C ALA A 1061 1.16 -23.88 -12.47
N ARG A 1062 2.23 -23.28 -13.00
CA ARG A 1062 3.54 -23.15 -12.34
C ARG A 1062 3.94 -21.68 -12.26
N ARG A 1063 3.79 -21.11 -11.06
CA ARG A 1063 4.17 -19.71 -10.77
C ARG A 1063 5.66 -19.62 -10.45
N ARG A 1064 6.39 -18.78 -11.16
CA ARG A 1064 7.85 -18.56 -11.02
C ARG A 1064 8.19 -17.08 -10.95
N PHE A 1065 9.14 -16.76 -10.08
CA PHE A 1065 9.74 -15.45 -9.95
C PHE A 1065 10.86 -15.31 -10.97
N PHE A 1066 10.85 -14.22 -11.72
CA PHE A 1066 11.93 -13.83 -12.61
C PHE A 1066 12.52 -12.50 -12.16
N LEU A 1067 13.84 -12.40 -12.22
CA LEU A 1067 14.60 -11.15 -12.16
C LEU A 1067 15.38 -11.02 -13.46
N VAL A 1068 14.98 -10.06 -14.28
CA VAL A 1068 15.70 -9.66 -15.50
C VAL A 1068 16.55 -8.45 -15.15
N ALA A 1069 17.85 -8.52 -15.41
CA ALA A 1069 18.76 -7.39 -15.25
C ALA A 1069 19.47 -7.10 -16.58
N ILE A 1070 19.31 -5.89 -17.08
CA ILE A 1070 19.87 -5.45 -18.37
C ILE A 1070 20.92 -4.38 -18.06
N ARG A 1071 22.13 -4.53 -18.62
CA ARG A 1071 23.22 -3.57 -18.42
C ARG A 1071 22.81 -2.22 -19.01
N LYS A 1072 23.01 -1.11 -18.28
CA LYS A 1072 22.49 0.22 -18.65
C LYS A 1072 22.91 0.67 -20.05
N ASP A 1073 24.14 0.38 -20.45
CA ASP A 1073 24.72 0.68 -21.75
C ASP A 1073 24.18 -0.20 -22.89
N SER A 1074 23.53 -1.33 -22.56
CA SER A 1074 22.91 -2.25 -23.51
C SER A 1074 21.39 -2.16 -23.54
N LEU A 1075 20.78 -1.21 -22.81
CA LEU A 1075 19.33 -1.02 -22.81
C LEU A 1075 18.91 -0.16 -24.01
N HIS A 1076 18.71 -0.81 -25.16
CA HIS A 1076 18.35 -0.15 -26.43
C HIS A 1076 16.85 0.12 -26.56
N HIS A 1077 16.02 -0.75 -25.98
CA HIS A 1077 14.56 -0.62 -25.98
C HIS A 1077 13.99 -0.76 -24.55
N PRO A 1078 12.85 -0.12 -24.23
CA PRO A 1078 12.18 -0.36 -22.96
C PRO A 1078 11.82 -1.84 -22.79
N PHE A 1079 12.19 -2.41 -21.64
CA PHE A 1079 11.81 -3.78 -21.31
C PHE A 1079 10.35 -3.87 -20.93
N HIS A 1080 9.64 -4.79 -21.58
CA HIS A 1080 8.26 -5.17 -21.25
C HIS A 1080 8.24 -6.63 -20.82
N TRP A 1081 7.40 -6.97 -19.84
CA TRP A 1081 7.16 -8.38 -19.55
C TRP A 1081 6.37 -9.02 -20.69
N PRO A 1082 6.60 -10.31 -21.01
CA PRO A 1082 5.83 -10.98 -22.05
C PRO A 1082 4.36 -11.02 -21.66
N GLN A 1083 3.49 -10.80 -22.66
CA GLN A 1083 2.04 -10.84 -22.46
C GLN A 1083 1.53 -12.28 -22.44
N PRO A 1084 0.44 -12.57 -21.70
CA PRO A 1084 -0.24 -13.85 -21.79
C PRO A 1084 -0.61 -14.19 -23.23
N VAL A 1085 -0.20 -15.36 -23.71
CA VAL A 1085 -0.53 -15.89 -25.05
C VAL A 1085 -1.78 -16.79 -24.99
N GLY A 1086 -2.27 -17.08 -23.78
CA GLY A 1086 -3.49 -17.86 -23.53
C GLY A 1086 -3.22 -19.20 -22.86
N LYS A 1087 -4.30 -19.93 -22.57
CA LYS A 1087 -4.24 -21.25 -21.91
C LYS A 1087 -4.19 -22.38 -22.94
N ARG A 1088 -3.66 -23.52 -22.51
CA ARG A 1088 -3.68 -24.82 -23.21
C ARG A 1088 -4.35 -25.84 -22.29
N ASN A 1089 -5.18 -26.72 -22.84
CA ASN A 1089 -5.87 -27.72 -22.05
C ASN A 1089 -4.94 -28.91 -21.80
N LEU A 1090 -5.10 -29.57 -20.65
CA LEU A 1090 -4.31 -30.76 -20.33
C LEU A 1090 -4.59 -31.90 -21.31
N GLU A 1091 -5.84 -32.05 -21.76
CA GLU A 1091 -6.21 -33.09 -22.74
C GLU A 1091 -5.33 -33.03 -24.00
N ASP A 1092 -4.97 -31.83 -24.46
CA ASP A 1092 -4.13 -31.62 -25.66
C ASP A 1092 -2.68 -32.13 -25.49
N ASP A 1093 -2.26 -32.44 -24.26
CA ASP A 1093 -0.91 -32.91 -23.94
C ASP A 1093 -0.88 -34.40 -23.53
N LEU A 1094 -2.06 -35.03 -23.39
CA LEU A 1094 -2.19 -36.44 -23.06
C LEU A 1094 -1.91 -37.33 -24.28
N ASP A 1095 -1.43 -38.54 -24.03
CA ASP A 1095 -1.32 -39.55 -25.08
C ASP A 1095 -2.73 -40.01 -25.53
N PRO A 1096 -2.86 -40.54 -26.76
CA PRO A 1096 -4.07 -41.24 -27.17
C PRO A 1096 -4.49 -42.31 -26.15
N ALA A 1097 -5.80 -42.55 -26.05
CA ALA A 1097 -6.34 -43.55 -25.12
C ALA A 1097 -5.75 -44.92 -25.40
N ARG A 1098 -5.17 -45.52 -24.35
CA ARG A 1098 -4.57 -46.85 -24.45
C ARG A 1098 -5.64 -47.90 -24.10
N PRO A 1099 -5.58 -49.12 -24.65
CA PRO A 1099 -6.49 -50.20 -24.25
C PRO A 1099 -6.49 -50.49 -22.73
N SER A 1100 -5.37 -50.21 -22.06
CA SER A 1100 -5.20 -50.35 -20.61
C SER A 1100 -5.83 -49.23 -19.77
N ASP A 1101 -6.21 -48.11 -20.39
CA ASP A 1101 -6.83 -46.96 -19.71
C ASP A 1101 -8.25 -47.35 -19.29
N ARG A 1102 -8.60 -47.07 -18.03
CA ARG A 1102 -9.92 -47.39 -17.46
C ARG A 1102 -10.44 -46.14 -16.74
N PRO A 1103 -11.22 -45.27 -17.41
CA PRO A 1103 -11.81 -44.10 -16.78
C PRO A 1103 -12.61 -44.49 -15.53
N GLY A 1104 -12.36 -43.81 -14.40
CA GLY A 1104 -13.00 -44.15 -13.11
C GLY A 1104 -12.26 -45.20 -12.26
N ARG A 1105 -11.20 -45.85 -12.77
CA ARG A 1105 -10.30 -46.66 -11.94
C ARG A 1105 -9.66 -45.79 -10.87
N LEU A 1106 -9.67 -46.28 -9.63
CA LEU A 1106 -9.08 -45.60 -8.48
C LEU A 1106 -7.65 -46.07 -8.20
N PRO A 1107 -6.81 -45.23 -7.58
CA PRO A 1107 -5.48 -45.64 -7.12
C PRO A 1107 -5.52 -46.81 -6.14
N LYS A 1108 -4.46 -47.64 -6.17
CA LYS A 1108 -4.36 -48.87 -5.36
C LYS A 1108 -4.38 -48.59 -3.85
N THR A 1109 -3.58 -47.64 -3.37
CA THR A 1109 -3.43 -47.39 -1.92
C THR A 1109 -4.60 -46.60 -1.37
N LYS A 1110 -5.02 -46.91 -0.12
CA LYS A 1110 -6.13 -46.24 0.58
C LYS A 1110 -5.98 -44.71 0.56
N ARG A 1111 -4.81 -44.21 0.94
CA ARG A 1111 -4.52 -42.75 0.94
C ARG A 1111 -4.68 -42.12 -0.44
N ALA A 1112 -4.14 -42.74 -1.49
CA ALA A 1112 -4.25 -42.21 -2.85
C ALA A 1112 -5.69 -42.23 -3.35
N ARG A 1113 -6.45 -43.28 -3.00
CA ARG A 1113 -7.87 -43.42 -3.28
C ARG A 1113 -8.70 -42.33 -2.61
N ASP A 1114 -8.47 -42.07 -1.33
CA ASP A 1114 -9.17 -41.03 -0.58
C ASP A 1114 -8.91 -39.63 -1.18
N LEU A 1115 -7.66 -39.37 -1.60
CA LEU A 1115 -7.29 -38.12 -2.27
C LEU A 1115 -7.97 -37.97 -3.63
N ALA A 1116 -8.00 -39.04 -4.43
CA ALA A 1116 -8.68 -39.06 -5.73
C ALA A 1116 -10.19 -38.85 -5.58
N LEU A 1117 -10.85 -39.59 -4.70
CA LEU A 1117 -12.29 -39.46 -4.42
C LEU A 1117 -12.63 -38.07 -3.87
N ALA A 1118 -11.81 -37.53 -2.97
CA ALA A 1118 -11.99 -36.17 -2.47
C ALA A 1118 -11.89 -35.13 -3.59
N ALA A 1119 -10.94 -35.30 -4.53
CA ALA A 1119 -10.83 -34.43 -5.69
C ALA A 1119 -12.06 -34.57 -6.62
N TYR A 1120 -12.46 -35.80 -6.95
CA TYR A 1120 -13.60 -36.08 -7.83
C TYR A 1120 -14.91 -35.52 -7.26
N GLY A 1121 -15.17 -35.77 -5.97
CA GLY A 1121 -16.33 -35.23 -5.28
C GLY A 1121 -16.33 -33.70 -5.24
N GLN A 1122 -15.17 -33.07 -5.11
CA GLN A 1122 -15.07 -31.61 -5.19
C GLN A 1122 -15.34 -31.07 -6.61
N VAL A 1123 -14.83 -31.75 -7.65
CA VAL A 1123 -15.08 -31.38 -9.05
C VAL A 1123 -16.57 -31.49 -9.38
N TRP A 1124 -17.19 -32.63 -9.05
CA TRP A 1124 -18.63 -32.83 -9.25
C TRP A 1124 -19.49 -31.82 -8.48
N LYS A 1125 -19.11 -31.51 -7.23
CA LYS A 1125 -19.83 -30.58 -6.37
C LYS A 1125 -19.73 -29.14 -6.87
N LYS A 1126 -18.56 -28.71 -7.37
CA LYS A 1126 -18.29 -27.32 -7.74
C LYS A 1126 -18.58 -27.00 -9.21
N GLN A 1127 -18.28 -27.93 -10.11
CA GLN A 1127 -18.27 -27.67 -11.56
C GLN A 1127 -19.25 -28.55 -12.34
N LYS A 1128 -19.84 -29.58 -11.71
CA LYS A 1128 -20.79 -30.51 -12.38
C LYS A 1128 -20.20 -31.25 -13.58
N LEU A 1129 -18.87 -31.37 -13.62
CA LEU A 1129 -18.14 -32.12 -14.64
C LEU A 1129 -17.92 -33.55 -14.16
N ASP A 1130 -18.08 -34.52 -15.07
CA ASP A 1130 -17.75 -35.92 -14.82
C ASP A 1130 -16.23 -36.13 -14.90
N PRO A 1131 -15.55 -36.51 -13.80
CA PRO A 1131 -14.11 -36.79 -13.80
C PRO A 1131 -13.70 -37.96 -14.69
N ARG A 1132 -14.65 -38.78 -15.16
CA ARG A 1132 -14.39 -39.87 -16.13
C ARG A 1132 -14.22 -39.33 -17.55
N GLN A 1133 -14.84 -38.20 -17.87
CA GLN A 1133 -14.79 -37.59 -19.20
C GLN A 1133 -13.77 -36.46 -19.28
N VAL A 1134 -13.68 -35.62 -18.23
CA VAL A 1134 -12.74 -34.50 -18.18
C VAL A 1134 -11.49 -34.89 -17.38
N PRO A 1135 -10.28 -34.62 -17.87
CA PRO A 1135 -9.04 -34.95 -17.16
C PRO A 1135 -8.91 -34.13 -15.87
N VAL A 1136 -9.08 -34.79 -14.73
CA VAL A 1136 -8.76 -34.25 -13.40
C VAL A 1136 -7.41 -34.82 -12.99
N ALA A 1137 -6.39 -33.96 -12.96
CA ALA A 1137 -5.06 -34.32 -12.53
C ALA A 1137 -4.93 -34.15 -11.02
N VAL A 1138 -4.77 -35.26 -10.29
CA VAL A 1138 -4.73 -35.30 -8.82
C VAL A 1138 -3.33 -35.67 -8.32
N ASP A 1139 -2.77 -34.91 -7.39
CA ASP A 1139 -1.55 -35.31 -6.69
C ASP A 1139 -1.88 -36.35 -5.61
N ILE A 1140 -1.67 -37.63 -5.95
CA ILE A 1140 -1.97 -38.77 -5.07
C ILE A 1140 -0.78 -39.20 -4.19
N ASP A 1141 0.41 -38.64 -4.43
CA ASP A 1141 1.63 -38.98 -3.68
C ASP A 1141 1.92 -37.98 -2.55
N CYS A 1142 0.96 -37.12 -2.23
CA CYS A 1142 1.08 -36.09 -1.21
C CYS A 1142 0.39 -36.46 0.10
N SER A 1143 0.74 -35.74 1.17
CA SER A 1143 -0.05 -35.78 2.40
C SER A 1143 -1.33 -34.95 2.21
N PRO A 1144 -2.42 -35.25 2.95
CA PRO A 1144 -3.70 -34.52 2.81
C PRO A 1144 -3.58 -33.00 2.92
N ARG A 1145 -2.60 -32.50 3.68
CA ARG A 1145 -2.30 -31.06 3.81
C ARG A 1145 -1.83 -30.42 2.51
N PHE A 1146 -1.14 -31.17 1.65
CA PHE A 1146 -0.61 -30.70 0.37
C PHE A 1146 -1.43 -31.22 -0.83
N ALA A 1147 -2.59 -31.84 -0.56
CA ALA A 1147 -3.52 -32.31 -1.56
C ALA A 1147 -3.86 -31.21 -2.56
N SER A 1148 -3.63 -31.49 -3.83
CA SER A 1148 -3.97 -30.56 -4.91
C SER A 1148 -4.45 -31.32 -6.13
N TYR A 1149 -5.39 -30.72 -6.85
CA TYR A 1149 -5.86 -31.21 -8.13
C TYR A 1149 -6.09 -30.04 -9.08
N GLY A 1150 -6.07 -30.32 -10.37
CA GLY A 1150 -6.52 -29.38 -11.40
C GLY A 1150 -7.45 -30.08 -12.39
N VAL A 1151 -8.40 -29.31 -12.91
CA VAL A 1151 -9.36 -29.77 -13.93
C VAL A 1151 -8.88 -29.23 -15.27
N ASN A 1152 -8.63 -30.14 -16.21
CA ASN A 1152 -8.05 -29.87 -17.52
C ASN A 1152 -6.77 -29.00 -17.48
N GLN A 1153 -6.03 -29.10 -16.37
CA GLN A 1153 -4.80 -28.37 -16.10
C GLN A 1153 -4.04 -29.05 -14.96
N LEU A 1154 -2.73 -29.18 -15.11
CA LEU A 1154 -1.84 -29.71 -14.09
C LEU A 1154 -1.50 -28.66 -13.01
N LYS A 1155 -1.35 -29.08 -11.75
CA LYS A 1155 -0.70 -28.24 -10.72
C LYS A 1155 0.82 -28.34 -10.86
N THR A 1156 1.55 -27.57 -10.05
CA THR A 1156 3.02 -27.50 -10.17
C THR A 1156 3.66 -28.88 -9.99
N LEU A 1157 4.31 -29.40 -11.04
CA LEU A 1157 5.12 -30.61 -10.97
C LEU A 1157 6.41 -30.36 -10.17
N THR A 1158 6.65 -31.08 -9.08
CA THR A 1158 7.93 -30.98 -8.33
C THR A 1158 8.88 -32.09 -8.75
N LYS A 1159 10.18 -31.99 -8.40
CA LYS A 1159 11.16 -33.08 -8.61
C LYS A 1159 10.63 -34.43 -8.10
N SER A 1160 10.17 -34.46 -6.85
CA SER A 1160 9.61 -35.69 -6.26
C SER A 1160 8.40 -36.23 -7.01
N ARG A 1161 7.49 -35.37 -7.48
CA ARG A 1161 6.30 -35.82 -8.22
C ARG A 1161 6.62 -36.31 -9.62
N GLY A 1162 7.52 -35.62 -10.31
CA GLY A 1162 8.00 -36.08 -11.60
C GLY A 1162 8.67 -37.45 -11.51
N SER A 1163 9.50 -37.69 -10.49
CA SER A 1163 10.11 -39.01 -10.28
C SER A 1163 9.13 -40.13 -9.95
N CYS A 1164 7.93 -39.80 -9.45
CA CYS A 1164 6.88 -40.77 -9.18
C CYS A 1164 5.87 -40.93 -10.34
N GLY A 1165 6.16 -40.43 -11.55
CA GLY A 1165 5.26 -40.54 -12.71
C GLY A 1165 4.18 -39.45 -12.79
N GLY A 1166 4.31 -38.36 -12.03
CA GLY A 1166 3.40 -37.22 -12.12
C GLY A 1166 2.08 -37.38 -11.39
N HIS A 1167 1.05 -36.71 -11.91
CA HIS A 1167 -0.28 -36.70 -11.28
C HIS A 1167 -1.12 -37.89 -11.77
N TRP A 1168 -2.13 -38.27 -10.99
CA TRP A 1168 -3.14 -39.24 -11.39
C TRP A 1168 -4.17 -38.58 -12.32
N LEU A 1169 -4.44 -39.20 -13.47
CA LEU A 1169 -5.41 -38.72 -14.46
C LEU A 1169 -6.73 -39.48 -14.30
N SER A 1170 -7.80 -38.77 -13.95
CA SER A 1170 -9.10 -39.38 -13.67
C SER A 1170 -9.77 -40.05 -14.88
N ASN A 1171 -9.67 -39.42 -16.06
CA ASN A 1171 -10.23 -39.92 -17.31
C ASN A 1171 -9.41 -41.06 -17.91
N ARG A 1172 -8.20 -41.32 -17.42
CA ARG A 1172 -7.35 -42.45 -17.87
C ARG A 1172 -7.25 -43.57 -16.84
N GLY A 1173 -7.44 -43.27 -15.56
CA GLY A 1173 -7.31 -44.25 -14.49
C GLY A 1173 -5.86 -44.70 -14.26
N ARG A 1174 -4.89 -43.82 -14.54
CA ARG A 1174 -3.45 -44.06 -14.40
C ARG A 1174 -2.68 -42.78 -14.08
N LYS A 1175 -1.39 -42.91 -13.77
CA LYS A 1175 -0.44 -41.78 -13.75
C LYS A 1175 -0.04 -41.36 -15.17
N MET A 1176 0.60 -40.21 -15.26
CA MET A 1176 1.10 -39.66 -16.52
C MET A 1176 2.27 -40.49 -17.05
N THR A 1177 2.46 -40.44 -18.36
CA THR A 1177 3.63 -41.01 -19.03
C THR A 1177 4.75 -39.97 -19.09
N ILE A 1178 5.98 -40.41 -19.33
CA ILE A 1178 7.11 -39.48 -19.42
C ILE A 1178 6.95 -38.47 -20.56
N ASN A 1179 6.38 -38.88 -21.69
CA ASN A 1179 6.08 -38.00 -22.83
C ASN A 1179 5.01 -36.96 -22.47
N GLU A 1180 3.94 -37.36 -21.77
CA GLU A 1180 2.94 -36.44 -21.25
C GLU A 1180 3.58 -35.43 -20.28
N LEU A 1181 4.51 -35.87 -19.40
CA LEU A 1181 5.26 -34.99 -18.49
C LEU A 1181 6.15 -33.97 -19.23
N MET A 1182 6.74 -34.35 -20.36
CA MET A 1182 7.48 -33.41 -21.21
C MET A 1182 6.52 -32.38 -21.83
N ARG A 1183 5.41 -32.82 -22.44
CA ARG A 1183 4.45 -31.91 -23.10
C ARG A 1183 3.84 -30.91 -22.13
N VAL A 1184 3.42 -31.34 -20.93
CA VAL A 1184 2.86 -30.43 -19.91
C VAL A 1184 3.88 -29.48 -19.28
N THR A 1185 5.18 -29.73 -19.45
CA THR A 1185 6.25 -28.77 -19.11
C THR A 1185 6.66 -27.92 -20.32
N GLY A 1186 6.01 -28.12 -21.47
CA GLY A 1186 6.25 -27.38 -22.70
C GLY A 1186 7.47 -27.86 -23.48
N ILE A 1187 7.98 -29.06 -23.21
CA ILE A 1187 9.09 -29.72 -23.90
C ILE A 1187 8.52 -30.74 -24.88
N ASN A 1188 8.98 -30.72 -26.13
CA ASN A 1188 8.62 -31.75 -27.10
C ASN A 1188 9.48 -32.99 -26.84
N PRO A 1189 8.90 -34.21 -26.77
CA PRO A 1189 9.68 -35.44 -26.56
C PRO A 1189 10.89 -35.61 -27.49
N ILE A 1190 10.83 -35.08 -28.72
CA ILE A 1190 11.95 -35.13 -29.65
C ILE A 1190 13.17 -34.33 -29.18
N GLU A 1191 12.96 -33.25 -28.41
CA GLU A 1191 14.04 -32.38 -27.90
C GLU A 1191 14.89 -33.07 -26.83
N LEU A 1192 14.34 -34.12 -26.20
CA LEU A 1192 15.02 -34.94 -25.20
C LEU A 1192 15.23 -36.38 -25.66
N ARG A 1193 15.13 -36.66 -26.97
CA ARG A 1193 15.33 -37.99 -27.54
C ARG A 1193 16.74 -38.51 -27.21
N GLY A 1194 16.85 -39.81 -26.93
CA GLY A 1194 18.12 -40.46 -26.60
C GLY A 1194 18.54 -40.37 -25.14
N TYR A 1195 17.68 -39.86 -24.22
CA TYR A 1195 17.98 -39.87 -22.79
C TYR A 1195 18.12 -41.29 -22.22
N LYS A 1196 17.36 -42.26 -22.75
CA LYS A 1196 17.44 -43.67 -22.33
C LYS A 1196 18.78 -44.31 -22.69
N GLU A 1197 19.33 -43.94 -23.85
CA GLU A 1197 20.66 -44.39 -24.31
C GLU A 1197 21.76 -43.90 -23.36
N GLU A 1198 21.55 -42.79 -22.64
CA GLU A 1198 22.46 -42.27 -21.61
C GLU A 1198 22.29 -42.94 -20.23
N GLY A 1199 21.48 -44.01 -20.16
CA GLY A 1199 21.17 -44.72 -18.91
C GLY A 1199 20.24 -43.94 -17.97
N ILE A 1200 19.53 -42.92 -18.45
CA ILE A 1200 18.62 -42.12 -17.63
C ILE A 1200 17.23 -42.76 -17.62
N SER A 1201 16.73 -43.10 -16.44
CA SER A 1201 15.38 -43.66 -16.28
C SER A 1201 14.28 -42.60 -16.37
N ASP A 1202 13.05 -43.03 -16.68
CA ASP A 1202 11.87 -42.16 -16.72
C ASP A 1202 11.65 -41.42 -15.39
N ALA A 1203 11.96 -42.06 -14.26
CA ALA A 1203 11.88 -41.45 -12.93
C ALA A 1203 12.95 -40.37 -12.71
N GLN A 1204 14.17 -40.59 -13.18
CA GLN A 1204 15.24 -39.59 -13.10
C GLN A 1204 14.89 -38.38 -13.97
N LEU A 1205 14.47 -38.62 -15.22
CA LEU A 1205 14.07 -37.56 -16.14
C LEU A 1205 12.82 -36.80 -15.66
N GLY A 1206 11.82 -37.51 -15.14
CA GLY A 1206 10.66 -36.89 -14.50
C GLY A 1206 11.08 -35.96 -13.36
N GLY A 1207 12.07 -36.36 -12.57
CA GLY A 1207 12.67 -35.52 -11.52
C GLY A 1207 13.29 -34.23 -12.07
N MET A 1208 14.01 -34.31 -13.18
CA MET A 1208 14.59 -33.15 -13.86
C MET A 1208 13.51 -32.21 -14.42
N LEU A 1209 12.48 -32.75 -15.07
CA LEU A 1209 11.31 -32.00 -15.54
C LEU A 1209 10.64 -31.23 -14.39
N GLY A 1210 10.56 -31.84 -13.20
CA GLY A 1210 10.07 -31.22 -11.99
C GLY A 1210 10.87 -30.00 -11.52
N ASN A 1211 12.17 -29.93 -11.80
CA ASN A 1211 13.05 -28.80 -11.49
C ASN A 1211 13.11 -27.75 -12.61
N SER A 1212 12.88 -28.15 -13.87
CA SER A 1212 12.97 -27.28 -15.05
C SER A 1212 11.99 -26.08 -15.05
N ILE A 1213 12.25 -25.11 -15.93
CA ILE A 1213 11.32 -24.01 -16.21
C ILE A 1213 10.47 -24.39 -17.43
N PRO A 1214 9.16 -24.15 -17.44
CA PRO A 1214 8.37 -24.40 -18.64
C PRO A 1214 8.89 -23.58 -19.83
N VAL A 1215 9.23 -24.26 -20.92
CA VAL A 1215 9.98 -23.65 -22.05
C VAL A 1215 9.25 -22.45 -22.66
N PRO A 1216 7.93 -22.50 -22.94
CA PRO A 1216 7.20 -21.34 -23.49
C PRO A 1216 7.24 -20.10 -22.58
N LEU A 1217 7.27 -20.30 -21.26
CA LEU A 1217 7.32 -19.20 -20.30
C LEU A 1217 8.70 -18.50 -20.32
N ILE A 1218 9.79 -19.26 -20.28
CA ILE A 1218 11.14 -18.68 -20.35
C ILE A 1218 11.42 -18.09 -21.73
N LEU A 1219 10.88 -18.68 -22.81
CA LEU A 1219 10.96 -18.14 -24.17
C LEU A 1219 10.39 -16.71 -24.24
N GLY A 1220 9.20 -16.49 -23.69
CA GLY A 1220 8.61 -15.15 -23.65
C GLY A 1220 9.48 -14.15 -22.86
N VAL A 1221 10.04 -14.57 -21.73
CA VAL A 1221 10.91 -13.72 -20.90
C VAL A 1221 12.21 -13.38 -21.63
N LEU A 1222 12.86 -14.38 -22.25
CA LEU A 1222 14.09 -14.21 -23.00
C LEU A 1222 13.90 -13.30 -24.21
N THR A 1223 12.82 -13.50 -24.97
CA THR A 1223 12.49 -12.68 -26.15
C THR A 1223 12.46 -11.20 -25.78
N GLN A 1224 11.73 -10.84 -24.72
CA GLN A 1224 11.63 -9.45 -24.29
C GLN A 1224 12.93 -8.91 -23.68
N ALA A 1225 13.64 -9.74 -22.89
CA ALA A 1225 14.90 -9.35 -22.26
C ALA A 1225 16.00 -9.10 -23.30
N MET A 1226 16.10 -9.97 -24.30
CA MET A 1226 17.07 -9.89 -25.39
C MET A 1226 16.75 -8.73 -26.35
N LYS A 1227 15.46 -8.51 -26.67
CA LYS A 1227 15.02 -7.34 -27.45
C LYS A 1227 15.43 -6.04 -26.74
N ALA A 1228 15.11 -5.91 -25.45
CA ALA A 1228 15.48 -4.75 -24.66
C ALA A 1228 17.01 -4.58 -24.52
N GLY A 1229 17.75 -5.69 -24.41
CA GLY A 1229 19.20 -5.75 -24.33
C GLY A 1229 19.96 -5.60 -25.64
N GLY A 1230 19.28 -5.33 -26.77
CA GLY A 1230 19.90 -5.22 -28.10
C GLY A 1230 20.53 -6.50 -28.63
N LEU A 1231 20.08 -7.65 -28.14
CA LEU A 1231 20.58 -8.98 -28.54
C LEU A 1231 19.73 -9.62 -29.66
N LEU A 1232 18.56 -9.04 -29.97
CA LEU A 1232 17.70 -9.42 -31.10
C LEU A 1232 17.46 -8.21 -31.99
N PHE A 1233 17.65 -8.37 -33.30
CA PHE A 1233 17.30 -7.38 -34.30
C PHE A 1233 15.86 -7.63 -34.77
N VAL A 1234 14.99 -6.64 -34.62
CA VAL A 1234 13.63 -6.67 -35.18
C VAL A 1234 13.57 -5.63 -36.30
N PRO A 1235 13.50 -6.02 -37.58
CA PRO A 1235 13.33 -5.08 -38.69
C PRO A 1235 12.06 -4.24 -38.48
N LYS A 1236 12.14 -2.94 -38.73
CA LYS A 1236 10.94 -2.08 -38.77
C LYS A 1236 9.99 -2.62 -39.86
N GLY A 1237 8.79 -3.06 -39.47
CA GLY A 1237 7.71 -3.41 -40.40
C GLY A 1237 7.21 -4.86 -40.40
N GLN A 1238 7.85 -5.79 -39.69
CA GLN A 1238 7.29 -7.15 -39.55
C GLN A 1238 6.39 -7.28 -38.31
N LYS A 1239 5.21 -7.89 -38.49
CA LYS A 1239 4.31 -8.27 -37.39
C LYS A 1239 4.99 -9.31 -36.49
N GLU A 1240 4.91 -9.13 -35.18
CA GLU A 1240 5.36 -10.10 -34.17
C GLU A 1240 4.49 -11.37 -34.29
N THR A 1241 5.00 -12.43 -34.93
CA THR A 1241 4.43 -13.79 -34.88
C THR A 1241 5.04 -14.60 -33.75
#